data_AF-A0A7W1SJM0-F1
#
_entry.id   AF-A0A7W1SJM0-F1
#
_cell.length_a   1.000
_cell.length_b   1.000
_cell.length_c   1.000
_cell.angle_alpha   90.00
_cell.angle_beta   90.00
_cell.angle_gamma   90.00
#
_symmetry.space_group_name_H-M   'P 1'
#
loop_
_entity.id
_entity.type
_entity.pdbx_description
1 polymer ?
#
loop_
_entity_poly.entity_id
_entity_poly.type
_entity_poly.pdbx_seq_one_letter_code
_entity_poly.pdbx_strand_id
1 'polypeptide(L)'
;MIRLVTAVSLAFSTIYVVWRWGWTLNTDALWFSVPLVLAETYGLLTAFFMAVTAWRLCDRAPAPPLNGRSVDVFVTTYDEPLAIIRKTALAARAIRYPHTTYILDDGRRDEVRRLAEDLGIEYRSRPTNEHAKAGNLNNALRRSSGEFVLQLDADHMPLPQIVDRLIGHFADAQVAFVQSPQDFYNTDAFTYDIDVPGRRLWEDQQLFFRVLQPGKDRLGAAFFVGSCAMVRRKALTEIGGFATRTITEDIETSLILHSKGWKSVFVKESLAFGLAPSTAHAFHVQHLRWGQGAMQTLRHYGPLRLAGLSLAQRIGYFDSLTTYLGGFQRLILYLAPLVFFVTGIFPLNVSFTAFASMFVPYLALQLLSFKLLARGHGSLLLADRFAMAKFFTHLLAVSGYLTRRQLRFRVTPKEAGHVGFRFYAPQLVLAASTFAILAFAGYERVVGLAPDEVPGWGSAAFWVNAAYALWNASVAASIVRVSRGGQHRRLEHRFADALAVNLRILRADGRLARYDVGITENLNPQGAALRSMHPMDAGSKVEMTLPLSTGEVTVRGRLVRRSETPTPYGTVHVHGVEFTGLASDTRNAIELHCAQHATPLERQRYQIGDPEVPAAFRWRNLRRVTRVAVGLPVHVSAESATSAKPIGMGLLENISPAGARMLLDHPVAPGSTLHLEVPGTAYSSRGRVVFVDTLESSVGLRFIVGMAMEEGTMVAPASNWIDAVLAAAARPRAAMRRAQVPIASAGRYILTVLAGRPL
;
A
#
# COMPACT_ATOMS: atom_id res chain seq x y z
N MET A 1 16.72 -20.30 -13.02
CA MET A 1 16.26 -19.19 -13.88
C MET A 1 16.56 -17.80 -13.31
N ILE A 2 15.90 -17.32 -12.24
CA ILE A 2 16.08 -15.93 -11.72
C ILE A 2 17.56 -15.53 -11.55
N ARG A 3 18.34 -16.38 -10.88
CA ARG A 3 19.78 -16.14 -10.64
C ARG A 3 20.60 -16.07 -11.92
N LEU A 4 20.32 -16.93 -12.88
CA LEU A 4 21.01 -16.96 -14.18
C LEU A 4 20.75 -15.66 -14.96
N VAL A 5 19.49 -15.27 -15.11
CA VAL A 5 19.11 -14.03 -15.80
C VAL A 5 19.72 -12.81 -15.09
N THR A 6 19.74 -12.81 -13.76
CA THR A 6 20.36 -11.74 -12.99
C THR A 6 21.88 -11.68 -13.20
N ALA A 7 22.57 -12.82 -13.18
CA ALA A 7 24.01 -12.88 -13.42
C ALA A 7 24.36 -12.40 -14.84
N VAL A 8 23.62 -12.85 -15.85
CA VAL A 8 23.77 -12.40 -17.25
C VAL A 8 23.49 -10.91 -17.37
N SER A 9 22.43 -10.41 -16.74
CA SER A 9 22.08 -8.99 -16.72
C SER A 9 23.18 -8.14 -16.08
N LEU A 10 23.75 -8.55 -14.94
CA LEU A 10 24.84 -7.82 -14.30
C LEU A 10 26.13 -7.85 -15.12
N ALA A 11 26.47 -9.00 -15.70
CA ALA A 11 27.64 -9.13 -16.57
C ALA A 11 27.51 -8.19 -17.78
N PHE A 12 26.37 -8.25 -18.48
CA PHE A 12 26.11 -7.40 -19.64
C PHE A 12 26.04 -5.90 -19.26
N SER A 13 25.42 -5.57 -18.12
CA SER A 13 25.38 -4.19 -17.61
C SER A 13 26.76 -3.66 -17.28
N THR A 14 27.65 -4.51 -16.78
CA THR A 14 29.05 -4.15 -16.52
C THR A 14 29.79 -3.89 -17.83
N ILE A 15 29.64 -4.77 -18.82
CA ILE A 15 30.21 -4.57 -20.17
C ILE A 15 29.70 -3.25 -20.78
N TYR A 16 28.40 -2.99 -20.70
CA TYR A 16 27.79 -1.76 -21.19
C TYR A 16 28.39 -0.52 -20.51
N VAL A 17 28.45 -0.48 -19.17
CA VAL A 17 28.99 0.70 -18.46
C VAL A 17 30.48 0.88 -18.68
N VAL A 18 31.28 -0.20 -18.74
CA VAL A 18 32.71 -0.13 -19.07
C VAL A 18 32.90 0.37 -20.50
N TRP A 19 32.10 -0.12 -21.44
CA TRP A 19 32.08 0.38 -22.82
C TRP A 19 31.75 1.88 -22.86
N ARG A 20 30.76 2.30 -22.06
CA ARG A 20 30.35 3.70 -21.98
C ARG A 20 31.48 4.62 -21.54
N TRP A 21 32.19 4.26 -20.45
CA TRP A 21 33.33 5.01 -19.94
C TRP A 21 34.53 5.02 -20.89
N GLY A 22 34.83 3.90 -21.55
CA GLY A 22 36.07 3.75 -22.32
C GLY A 22 36.02 4.34 -23.74
N TRP A 23 34.87 4.25 -24.44
CA TRP A 23 34.85 4.46 -25.89
C TRP A 23 33.71 5.33 -26.42
N THR A 24 32.81 5.82 -25.57
CA THR A 24 31.58 6.48 -26.06
C THR A 24 31.38 7.90 -25.56
N LEU A 25 32.22 8.41 -24.66
CA LEU A 25 32.06 9.77 -24.14
C LEU A 25 32.29 10.79 -25.26
N ASN A 26 31.44 11.80 -25.33
CA ASN A 26 31.71 12.96 -26.18
C ASN A 26 32.76 13.84 -25.47
N THR A 27 33.97 13.84 -26.02
CA THR A 27 35.12 14.60 -25.49
C THR A 27 34.90 16.10 -25.57
N ASP A 28 34.08 16.57 -26.51
CA ASP A 28 33.77 17.99 -26.69
C ASP A 28 32.64 18.44 -25.74
N ALA A 29 31.94 17.49 -25.10
CA ALA A 29 30.81 17.73 -24.22
C ALA A 29 30.89 16.92 -22.92
N LEU A 30 32.07 16.82 -22.31
CA LEU A 30 32.28 16.06 -21.06
C LEU A 30 31.35 16.50 -19.92
N TRP A 31 30.99 17.78 -19.88
CA TRP A 31 30.04 18.32 -18.91
C TRP A 31 28.64 17.69 -19.01
N PHE A 32 28.27 17.14 -20.17
CA PHE A 32 27.03 16.41 -20.40
C PHE A 32 27.26 14.88 -20.35
N SER A 33 28.31 14.39 -21.00
CA SER A 33 28.63 12.95 -21.07
C SER A 33 28.95 12.34 -19.71
N VAL A 34 29.75 13.01 -18.87
CA VAL A 34 30.20 12.49 -17.57
C VAL A 34 29.03 12.33 -16.59
N PRO A 35 28.15 13.32 -16.37
CA PRO A 35 26.96 13.12 -15.53
C PRO A 35 26.06 11.99 -16.00
N LEU A 36 25.88 11.83 -17.32
CA LEU A 36 25.03 10.78 -17.88
C LEU A 36 25.60 9.39 -17.58
N VAL A 37 26.90 9.15 -17.83
CA VAL A 37 27.51 7.84 -17.55
C VAL A 37 27.61 7.58 -16.04
N LEU A 38 27.74 8.61 -15.19
CA LEU A 38 27.63 8.47 -13.74
C LEU A 38 26.23 8.02 -13.30
N ALA A 39 25.18 8.57 -13.91
CA ALA A 39 23.80 8.15 -13.67
C ALA A 39 23.57 6.69 -14.10
N GLU A 40 24.12 6.26 -15.24
CA GLU A 40 24.10 4.87 -15.70
C GLU A 40 24.88 3.95 -14.74
N THR A 41 26.06 4.38 -14.29
CA THR A 41 26.91 3.66 -13.32
C THR A 41 26.17 3.43 -12.00
N TYR A 42 25.45 4.44 -11.49
CA TYR A 42 24.62 4.28 -10.30
C TYR A 42 23.45 3.29 -10.54
N GLY A 43 22.92 3.22 -11.76
CA GLY A 43 21.95 2.20 -12.18
C GLY A 43 22.52 0.78 -12.08
N LEU A 44 23.77 0.57 -12.51
CA LEU A 44 24.48 -0.71 -12.33
C LEU A 44 24.69 -1.03 -10.85
N LEU A 45 25.12 -0.06 -10.04
CA LEU A 45 25.35 -0.27 -8.60
C LEU A 45 24.07 -0.66 -7.86
N THR A 46 22.95 0.02 -8.14
CA THR A 46 21.65 -0.31 -7.54
C THR A 46 21.13 -1.68 -8.01
N ALA A 47 21.33 -2.04 -9.28
CA ALA A 47 21.03 -3.39 -9.78
C ALA A 47 21.87 -4.46 -9.06
N PHE A 48 23.15 -4.19 -8.83
CA PHE A 48 24.03 -5.06 -8.05
C PHE A 48 23.55 -5.22 -6.60
N PHE A 49 23.22 -4.14 -5.90
CA PHE A 49 22.72 -4.21 -4.52
C PHE A 49 21.39 -4.95 -4.42
N MET A 50 20.47 -4.70 -5.36
CA MET A 50 19.22 -5.43 -5.49
C MET A 50 19.48 -6.92 -5.70
N ALA A 51 20.43 -7.29 -6.58
CA ALA A 51 20.79 -8.68 -6.82
C ALA A 51 21.36 -9.35 -5.56
N VAL A 52 22.30 -8.71 -4.85
CA VAL A 52 22.89 -9.25 -3.60
C VAL A 52 21.83 -9.47 -2.52
N THR A 53 20.93 -8.50 -2.36
CA THR A 53 19.86 -8.54 -1.35
C THR A 53 18.81 -9.58 -1.72
N ALA A 54 18.30 -9.58 -2.96
CA ALA A 54 17.20 -10.43 -3.41
C ALA A 54 17.63 -11.80 -3.97
N TRP A 55 18.93 -12.12 -4.00
CA TRP A 55 19.49 -13.38 -4.53
C TRP A 55 18.82 -14.64 -3.94
N ARG A 56 18.56 -14.56 -2.63
CA ARG A 56 17.81 -15.54 -1.85
C ARG A 56 17.14 -14.79 -0.72
N LEU A 57 15.83 -14.98 -0.59
CA LEU A 57 15.06 -14.43 0.52
C LEU A 57 15.11 -15.39 1.70
N CYS A 58 15.16 -14.85 2.91
CA CYS A 58 14.88 -15.61 4.12
C CYS A 58 13.36 -15.71 4.29
N ASP A 59 12.86 -16.93 4.48
CA ASP A 59 11.49 -17.16 4.93
C ASP A 59 11.60 -17.96 6.22
N ARG A 60 11.20 -17.35 7.33
CA ARG A 60 11.38 -17.95 8.65
C ARG A 60 10.13 -18.69 9.05
N ALA A 61 10.31 -19.93 9.48
CA ALA A 61 9.23 -20.68 10.09
C ALA A 61 8.71 -19.94 11.33
N PRO A 62 7.40 -19.96 11.60
CA PRO A 62 6.84 -19.47 12.84
C PRO A 62 7.55 -20.12 14.03
N ALA A 63 8.01 -19.32 14.99
CA ALA A 63 8.58 -19.82 16.22
C ALA A 63 7.50 -19.94 17.31
N PRO A 64 7.48 -21.02 18.11
CA PRO A 64 6.54 -21.13 19.22
C PRO A 64 6.78 -20.00 20.24
N PRO A 65 5.73 -19.42 20.82
CA PRO A 65 5.87 -18.31 21.76
C PRO A 65 6.63 -18.75 23.02
N LEU A 66 7.54 -17.90 23.50
CA LEU A 66 8.20 -18.04 24.79
C LEU A 66 7.25 -17.61 25.91
N ASN A 67 6.61 -18.58 26.56
CA ASN A 67 5.70 -18.31 27.67
C ASN A 67 6.42 -17.76 28.91
N GLY A 68 5.72 -16.98 29.74
CA GLY A 68 6.22 -16.47 31.02
C GLY A 68 7.25 -15.34 30.92
N ARG A 69 7.38 -14.69 29.77
CA ARG A 69 8.27 -13.55 29.55
C ARG A 69 7.50 -12.25 29.71
N SER A 70 8.10 -11.22 30.29
CA SER A 70 7.44 -9.93 30.47
C SER A 70 7.59 -9.06 29.21
N VAL A 71 6.49 -8.43 28.79
CA VAL A 71 6.43 -7.59 27.58
C VAL A 71 5.81 -6.24 27.93
N ASP A 72 6.50 -5.17 27.56
CA ASP A 72 5.92 -3.82 27.52
C ASP A 72 5.52 -3.50 26.08
N VAL A 73 4.33 -2.91 25.89
CA VAL A 73 3.87 -2.42 24.58
C VAL A 73 3.85 -0.89 24.63
N PHE A 74 4.69 -0.26 23.82
CA PHE A 74 4.81 1.19 23.75
C PHE A 74 4.08 1.74 22.53
N VAL A 75 3.11 2.62 22.78
CA VAL A 75 2.39 3.39 21.76
C VAL A 75 2.86 4.84 21.83
N THR A 76 3.71 5.27 20.90
CA THR A 76 4.29 6.63 20.91
C THR A 76 3.43 7.62 20.15
N THR A 77 3.19 8.79 20.75
CA THR A 77 2.42 9.89 20.15
C THR A 77 3.01 11.26 20.46
N TYR A 78 2.78 12.23 19.59
CA TYR A 78 3.15 13.64 19.75
C TYR A 78 1.97 14.58 19.47
N ASP A 79 1.45 14.58 18.25
CA ASP A 79 0.37 15.46 17.79
C ASP A 79 -0.76 14.69 17.07
N GLU A 80 -0.73 13.35 17.09
CA GLU A 80 -1.75 12.55 16.43
C GLU A 80 -3.14 12.78 17.04
N PRO A 81 -4.21 12.88 16.23
CA PRO A 81 -5.58 13.00 16.70
C PRO A 81 -5.98 11.89 17.69
N LEU A 82 -6.79 12.26 18.69
CA LEU A 82 -7.25 11.34 19.74
C LEU A 82 -7.91 10.07 19.18
N ALA A 83 -8.68 10.20 18.08
CA ALA A 83 -9.33 9.07 17.43
C ALA A 83 -8.34 8.05 16.85
N ILE A 84 -7.17 8.49 16.39
CA ILE A 84 -6.10 7.62 15.88
C ILE A 84 -5.41 6.91 17.05
N ILE A 85 -5.01 7.66 18.07
CA ILE A 85 -4.38 7.12 19.29
C ILE A 85 -5.29 6.05 19.91
N ARG A 86 -6.59 6.34 20.03
CA ARG A 86 -7.58 5.43 20.62
C ARG A 86 -7.64 4.08 19.91
N LYS A 87 -7.66 4.06 18.57
CA LYS A 87 -7.72 2.82 17.78
C LYS A 87 -6.53 1.93 18.09
N THR A 88 -5.33 2.50 18.04
CA THR A 88 -4.09 1.77 18.29
C THR A 88 -3.97 1.34 19.75
N ALA A 89 -4.25 2.23 20.70
CA ALA A 89 -4.17 1.92 22.14
C ALA A 89 -5.15 0.81 22.54
N LEU A 90 -6.38 0.85 22.01
CA LEU A 90 -7.38 -0.19 22.25
C LEU A 90 -6.96 -1.54 21.65
N ALA A 91 -6.44 -1.53 20.41
CA ALA A 91 -5.95 -2.74 19.76
C ALA A 91 -4.69 -3.30 20.47
N ALA A 92 -3.80 -2.45 20.96
CA ALA A 92 -2.63 -2.82 21.75
C ALA A 92 -3.04 -3.49 23.07
N ARG A 93 -3.99 -2.91 23.80
CA ARG A 93 -4.56 -3.52 25.02
C ARG A 93 -5.19 -4.90 24.76
N ALA A 94 -5.72 -5.11 23.56
CA ALA A 94 -6.34 -6.37 23.15
C ALA A 94 -5.34 -7.42 22.62
N ILE A 95 -4.03 -7.19 22.72
CA ILE A 95 -3.02 -8.22 22.45
C ILE A 95 -3.20 -9.38 23.43
N ARG A 96 -3.20 -10.62 22.93
CA ARG A 96 -3.52 -11.82 23.73
C ARG A 96 -2.42 -12.20 24.72
N TYR A 97 -1.17 -12.02 24.33
CA TYR A 97 -0.02 -12.34 25.19
C TYR A 97 -0.01 -11.41 26.41
N PRO A 98 0.24 -11.89 27.64
CA PRO A 98 0.29 -11.05 28.84
C PRO A 98 1.32 -9.91 28.71
N HIS A 99 0.88 -8.66 28.85
CA HIS A 99 1.71 -7.48 28.64
C HIS A 99 1.19 -6.26 29.41
N THR A 100 2.02 -5.21 29.49
CA THR A 100 1.60 -3.89 29.97
C THR A 100 1.66 -2.90 28.81
N THR A 101 0.54 -2.26 28.48
CA THR A 101 0.49 -1.23 27.43
C THR A 101 0.76 0.15 28.04
N TYR A 102 1.56 0.96 27.34
CA TYR A 102 1.87 2.34 27.68
C TYR A 102 1.57 3.27 26.51
N ILE A 103 0.89 4.38 26.78
CA ILE A 103 0.81 5.52 25.86
C ILE A 103 1.92 6.51 26.25
N LEU A 104 2.86 6.72 25.33
CA LEU A 104 4.00 7.60 25.50
C LEU A 104 3.74 8.93 24.77
N ASP A 105 3.32 9.95 25.50
CA ASP A 105 2.84 11.21 24.93
C ASP A 105 3.84 12.37 25.10
N ASP A 106 4.54 12.72 24.02
CA ASP A 106 5.44 13.88 23.94
C ASP A 106 4.69 15.21 23.75
N GLY A 107 3.36 15.16 23.55
CA GLY A 107 2.48 16.32 23.47
C GLY A 107 2.02 16.84 24.83
N ARG A 108 2.09 16.01 25.89
CA ARG A 108 1.59 16.32 27.25
C ARG A 108 0.11 16.76 27.24
N ARG A 109 -0.74 16.01 26.53
CA ARG A 109 -2.14 16.34 26.28
C ARG A 109 -3.05 15.67 27.31
N ASP A 110 -3.83 16.47 28.04
CA ASP A 110 -4.75 15.96 29.08
C ASP A 110 -5.84 15.04 28.53
N GLU A 111 -6.26 15.24 27.29
CA GLU A 111 -7.21 14.36 26.60
C GLU A 111 -6.63 12.96 26.32
N VAL A 112 -5.32 12.85 26.08
CA VAL A 112 -4.63 11.56 25.89
C VAL A 112 -4.46 10.85 27.23
N ARG A 113 -4.19 11.60 28.32
CA ARG A 113 -4.16 11.04 29.67
C ARG A 113 -5.52 10.46 30.07
N ARG A 114 -6.60 11.23 29.89
CA ARG A 114 -7.97 10.75 30.17
C ARG A 114 -8.32 9.52 29.34
N LEU A 115 -7.93 9.49 28.06
CA LEU A 115 -8.10 8.30 27.23
C LEU A 115 -7.35 7.09 27.79
N ALA A 116 -6.13 7.26 28.29
CA ALA A 116 -5.36 6.18 28.89
C ALA A 116 -6.05 5.64 30.16
N GLU A 117 -6.55 6.55 31.02
CA GLU A 117 -7.33 6.21 32.22
C GLU A 117 -8.61 5.44 31.86
N ASP A 118 -9.39 5.95 30.89
CA ASP A 118 -10.62 5.32 30.40
C ASP A 118 -10.39 3.91 29.83
N LEU A 119 -9.22 3.69 29.22
CA LEU A 119 -8.85 2.39 28.64
C LEU A 119 -8.12 1.47 29.63
N GLY A 120 -7.75 1.94 30.83
CA GLY A 120 -6.94 1.19 31.78
C GLY A 120 -5.51 0.94 31.29
N ILE A 121 -4.91 1.94 30.64
CA ILE A 121 -3.58 1.89 30.02
C ILE A 121 -2.64 2.87 30.74
N GLU A 122 -1.37 2.50 30.90
CA GLU A 122 -0.39 3.37 31.55
C GLU A 122 -0.08 4.61 30.70
N TYR A 123 -0.27 5.80 31.27
CA TYR A 123 0.14 7.05 30.64
C TYR A 123 1.55 7.45 31.10
N ARG A 124 2.40 7.86 30.14
CA ARG A 124 3.72 8.42 30.41
C ARG A 124 3.97 9.63 29.53
N SER A 125 4.54 10.67 30.13
CA SER A 125 5.04 11.85 29.43
C SER A 125 6.34 12.33 30.08
N ARG A 126 6.97 13.33 29.47
CA ARG A 126 8.25 13.88 29.91
C ARG A 126 8.29 15.41 29.78
N PRO A 127 9.12 16.09 30.59
CA PRO A 127 9.13 17.55 30.64
C PRO A 127 9.68 18.20 29.36
N THR A 128 10.61 17.54 28.66
CA THR A 128 11.25 18.08 27.45
C THR A 128 11.12 17.12 26.27
N ASN A 129 11.12 17.66 25.04
CA ASN A 129 11.02 16.90 23.79
C ASN A 129 12.40 16.62 23.16
N GLU A 130 13.45 16.55 23.99
CA GLU A 130 14.82 16.28 23.55
C GLU A 130 14.88 14.93 22.82
N HIS A 131 15.56 14.89 21.67
CA HIS A 131 15.68 13.69 20.83
C HIS A 131 14.36 13.09 20.34
N ALA A 132 13.26 13.87 20.34
CA ALA A 132 11.95 13.47 19.80
C ALA A 132 11.56 12.03 20.24
N LYS A 133 11.08 11.20 19.32
CA LYS A 133 10.61 9.84 19.60
C LYS A 133 11.64 8.98 20.36
N ALA A 134 12.92 8.99 19.96
CA ALA A 134 13.96 8.21 20.64
C ALA A 134 14.11 8.59 22.13
N GLY A 135 14.06 9.89 22.41
CA GLY A 135 14.09 10.39 23.78
C GLY A 135 12.85 9.97 24.60
N ASN A 136 11.67 9.93 23.97
CA ASN A 136 10.43 9.47 24.60
C ASN A 136 10.52 7.98 24.94
N LEU A 137 10.99 7.17 23.99
CA LEU A 137 11.24 5.74 24.18
C LEU A 137 12.22 5.48 25.31
N ASN A 138 13.35 6.21 25.34
CA ASN A 138 14.34 6.07 26.39
C ASN A 138 13.81 6.51 27.77
N ASN A 139 12.92 7.51 27.82
CA ASN A 139 12.26 7.90 29.06
C ASN A 139 11.37 6.78 29.61
N ALA A 140 10.57 6.17 28.74
CA ALA A 140 9.72 5.04 29.09
C ALA A 140 10.54 3.80 29.48
N LEU A 141 11.61 3.50 28.73
CA LEU A 141 12.51 2.39 29.01
C LEU A 141 13.07 2.45 30.45
N ARG A 142 13.42 3.64 30.96
CA ARG A 142 13.88 3.80 32.35
C ARG A 142 12.80 3.61 33.41
N ARG A 143 11.53 3.59 33.02
CA ARG A 143 10.35 3.61 33.91
C ARG A 143 9.42 2.42 33.68
N SER A 144 9.89 1.38 33.00
CA SER A 144 9.19 0.13 32.79
C SER A 144 10.19 -1.04 32.87
N SER A 145 9.68 -2.26 33.03
CA SER A 145 10.50 -3.43 33.42
C SER A 145 10.34 -4.66 32.53
N GLY A 146 9.56 -4.60 31.45
CA GLY A 146 9.36 -5.75 30.55
C GLY A 146 10.67 -6.21 29.89
N GLU A 147 10.94 -7.51 29.88
CA GLU A 147 12.15 -8.10 29.24
C GLU A 147 12.22 -7.73 27.75
N PHE A 148 11.06 -7.65 27.11
CA PHE A 148 10.89 -7.24 25.72
C PHE A 148 9.99 -6.01 25.63
N VAL A 149 10.25 -5.19 24.61
CA VAL A 149 9.48 -3.98 24.31
C VAL A 149 8.94 -4.10 22.88
N LEU A 150 7.63 -4.15 22.71
CA LEU A 150 6.97 -3.99 21.42
C LEU A 150 6.74 -2.50 21.17
N GLN A 151 7.34 -1.97 20.11
CA GLN A 151 7.21 -0.57 19.74
C GLN A 151 6.18 -0.38 18.60
N LEU A 152 5.20 0.48 18.84
CA LEU A 152 4.14 0.85 17.90
C LEU A 152 4.03 2.38 17.78
N ASP A 153 3.91 2.87 16.55
CA ASP A 153 3.46 4.24 16.29
C ASP A 153 1.97 4.39 16.61
N ALA A 154 1.51 5.59 16.98
CA ALA A 154 0.13 5.87 17.36
C ALA A 154 -0.92 5.52 16.29
N ASP A 155 -0.51 5.34 15.03
CA ASP A 155 -1.38 4.98 13.91
C ASP A 155 -1.31 3.51 13.49
N HIS A 156 -0.50 2.68 14.14
CA HIS A 156 -0.32 1.26 13.81
C HIS A 156 -1.09 0.34 14.75
N MET A 157 -2.28 -0.09 14.32
CA MET A 157 -3.15 -0.99 15.09
C MET A 157 -2.61 -2.42 15.04
N PRO A 158 -2.16 -3.01 16.16
CA PRO A 158 -1.67 -4.39 16.18
C PRO A 158 -2.81 -5.41 16.12
N LEU A 159 -2.51 -6.57 15.52
CA LEU A 159 -3.34 -7.75 15.62
C LEU A 159 -3.13 -8.46 16.98
N PRO A 160 -4.15 -9.15 17.52
CA PRO A 160 -4.09 -9.78 18.84
C PRO A 160 -2.90 -10.72 19.05
N GLN A 161 -2.43 -11.37 17.99
CA GLN A 161 -1.36 -12.36 18.01
C GLN A 161 0.04 -11.78 17.77
N ILE A 162 0.22 -10.45 17.64
CA ILE A 162 1.52 -9.87 17.26
C ILE A 162 2.66 -10.34 18.17
N VAL A 163 2.47 -10.37 19.50
CA VAL A 163 3.51 -10.82 20.43
C VAL A 163 3.72 -12.33 20.31
N ASP A 164 2.65 -13.13 20.21
CA ASP A 164 2.74 -14.59 20.02
C ASP A 164 3.62 -14.95 18.82
N ARG A 165 3.52 -14.17 17.73
CA ARG A 165 4.22 -14.42 16.47
C ARG A 165 5.66 -13.88 16.44
N LEU A 166 6.00 -12.93 17.31
CA LEU A 166 7.35 -12.36 17.35
C LEU A 166 8.22 -12.95 18.46
N ILE A 167 7.64 -13.28 19.62
CA ILE A 167 8.43 -13.58 20.84
C ILE A 167 9.25 -14.87 20.75
N GLY A 168 8.76 -15.86 20.00
CA GLY A 168 9.46 -17.13 19.79
C GLY A 168 10.87 -16.97 19.19
N HIS A 169 11.09 -15.93 18.38
CA HIS A 169 12.38 -15.71 17.72
C HIS A 169 13.49 -15.25 18.68
N PHE A 170 13.15 -14.84 19.90
CA PHE A 170 14.10 -14.51 20.95
C PHE A 170 14.64 -15.73 21.71
N ALA A 171 14.29 -16.96 21.28
CA ALA A 171 14.92 -18.18 21.75
C ALA A 171 16.44 -18.14 21.50
N ASP A 172 16.88 -17.50 20.41
CA ASP A 172 18.28 -17.11 20.24
C ASP A 172 18.56 -15.87 21.11
N ALA A 173 19.39 -16.07 22.13
CA ALA A 173 19.81 -15.02 23.06
C ALA A 173 20.56 -13.86 22.38
N GLN A 174 21.10 -14.05 21.17
CA GLN A 174 21.78 -13.04 20.37
C GLN A 174 20.82 -12.21 19.50
N VAL A 175 19.52 -12.51 19.46
CA VAL A 175 18.54 -11.67 18.76
C VAL A 175 18.21 -10.45 19.61
N ALA A 176 18.53 -9.27 19.08
CA ALA A 176 18.20 -7.98 19.69
C ALA A 176 16.79 -7.51 19.33
N PHE A 177 16.34 -7.72 18.10
CA PHE A 177 14.99 -7.34 17.70
C PHE A 177 14.41 -8.23 16.59
N VAL A 178 13.08 -8.26 16.55
CA VAL A 178 12.26 -8.97 15.57
C VAL A 178 11.31 -7.95 14.94
N GLN A 179 11.42 -7.76 13.62
CA GLN A 179 10.64 -6.79 12.84
C GLN A 179 9.58 -7.49 12.00
N SER A 180 8.34 -6.99 12.00
CA SER A 180 7.31 -7.35 11.01
C SER A 180 7.12 -6.23 9.97
N PRO A 181 6.39 -6.44 8.86
CA PRO A 181 6.06 -5.38 7.91
C PRO A 181 5.22 -4.26 8.56
N GLN A 182 5.29 -3.08 7.96
CA GLN A 182 4.30 -2.01 8.13
C GLN A 182 3.36 -2.05 6.93
N ASP A 183 2.20 -2.68 7.09
CA ASP A 183 1.12 -2.58 6.10
C ASP A 183 0.12 -1.52 6.57
N PHE A 184 -0.69 -0.97 5.66
CA PHE A 184 -1.63 0.11 5.99
C PHE A 184 -3.07 -0.26 5.65
N TYR A 185 -4.03 0.32 6.38
CA TYR A 185 -5.46 0.07 6.19
C TYR A 185 -6.15 1.10 5.28
N ASN A 186 -5.63 2.33 5.18
CA ASN A 186 -6.15 3.35 4.27
C ASN A 186 -5.68 3.12 2.83
N THR A 187 -6.29 2.15 2.16
CA THR A 187 -5.92 1.73 0.81
C THR A 187 -6.18 2.82 -0.26
N ASP A 188 -6.95 3.86 0.05
CA ASP A 188 -7.19 5.02 -0.81
C ASP A 188 -6.07 6.09 -0.78
N ALA A 189 -5.01 5.89 0.01
CA ALA A 189 -3.94 6.87 0.19
C ALA A 189 -3.07 7.10 -1.06
N PHE A 190 -2.28 8.19 -1.05
CA PHE A 190 -1.42 8.60 -2.16
C PHE A 190 -0.40 7.53 -2.60
N THR A 191 0.02 6.67 -1.68
CA THR A 191 1.02 5.62 -1.92
C THR A 191 0.46 4.33 -2.53
N TYR A 192 -0.86 4.23 -2.67
CA TYR A 192 -1.53 3.04 -3.20
C TYR A 192 -1.91 3.17 -4.68
N ASP A 193 -1.94 2.01 -5.33
CA ASP A 193 -2.61 1.79 -6.61
C ASP A 193 -3.44 0.50 -6.50
N ILE A 194 -4.76 0.60 -6.70
CA ILE A 194 -5.71 -0.51 -6.55
C ILE A 194 -6.43 -0.77 -7.86
N ASP A 195 -6.45 -2.04 -8.27
CA ASP A 195 -7.32 -2.56 -9.32
C ASP A 195 -8.34 -3.51 -8.68
N VAL A 196 -9.52 -2.95 -8.33
CA VAL A 196 -10.61 -3.69 -7.67
C VAL A 196 -11.12 -4.87 -8.52
N PRO A 197 -11.43 -4.71 -9.82
CA PRO A 197 -11.83 -5.84 -10.67
C PRO A 197 -10.78 -6.95 -10.77
N GLY A 198 -9.51 -6.58 -10.87
CA GLY A 198 -8.39 -7.51 -10.89
C GLY A 198 -8.02 -8.06 -9.51
N ARG A 199 -8.62 -7.55 -8.43
CA ARG A 199 -8.26 -7.81 -7.03
C ARG A 199 -6.76 -7.63 -6.78
N ARG A 200 -6.16 -6.57 -7.32
CA ARG A 200 -4.74 -6.26 -7.13
C ARG A 200 -4.58 -5.02 -6.28
N LEU A 201 -3.58 -5.09 -5.41
CA LEU A 201 -3.19 -3.99 -4.55
C LEU A 201 -1.68 -3.88 -4.57
N TRP A 202 -1.20 -2.67 -4.84
CA TRP A 202 0.21 -2.30 -4.79
C TRP A 202 0.41 -1.07 -3.91
N GLU A 203 1.52 -1.06 -3.18
CA GLU A 203 1.91 0.03 -2.26
C GLU A 203 3.43 0.30 -2.41
N ASP A 204 3.88 1.56 -2.29
CA ASP A 204 5.27 1.98 -2.57
C ASP A 204 6.34 1.23 -1.75
N GLN A 205 6.04 0.87 -0.50
CA GLN A 205 6.94 0.15 0.39
C GLN A 205 6.82 -1.38 0.28
N GLN A 206 5.93 -1.89 -0.57
CA GLN A 206 5.70 -3.32 -0.69
C GLN A 206 6.96 -4.08 -1.12
N LEU A 207 7.71 -3.56 -2.09
CA LEU A 207 8.97 -4.18 -2.53
C LEU A 207 9.97 -4.28 -1.37
N PHE A 208 10.00 -3.24 -0.52
CA PHE A 208 10.87 -3.19 0.64
C PHE A 208 10.52 -4.28 1.66
N PHE A 209 9.26 -4.37 2.09
CA PHE A 209 8.86 -5.34 3.12
C PHE A 209 8.73 -6.78 2.62
N ARG A 210 8.42 -7.01 1.34
CA ARG A 210 8.18 -8.37 0.81
C ARG A 210 9.40 -9.01 0.16
N VAL A 211 10.41 -8.22 -0.22
CA VAL A 211 11.62 -8.69 -0.90
C VAL A 211 12.88 -8.19 -0.20
N LEU A 212 13.03 -6.88 0.01
CA LEU A 212 14.30 -6.33 0.51
C LEU A 212 14.57 -6.69 1.97
N GLN A 213 13.62 -6.52 2.89
CA GLN A 213 13.78 -6.89 4.30
C GLN A 213 14.03 -8.40 4.49
N PRO A 214 13.28 -9.32 3.84
CA PRO A 214 13.62 -10.75 3.84
C PRO A 214 15.02 -11.07 3.28
N GLY A 215 15.45 -10.32 2.26
CA GLY A 215 16.80 -10.43 1.70
C GLY A 215 17.87 -9.93 2.67
N LYS A 216 17.62 -8.81 3.34
CA LYS A 216 18.49 -8.23 4.37
C LYS A 216 18.54 -9.09 5.63
N ASP A 217 17.46 -9.77 5.99
CA ASP A 217 17.44 -10.73 7.11
C ASP A 217 18.43 -11.88 6.87
N ARG A 218 18.47 -12.41 5.63
CA ARG A 218 19.50 -13.39 5.24
C ARG A 218 20.92 -12.84 5.36
N LEU A 219 21.11 -11.54 5.07
CA LEU A 219 22.40 -10.86 5.18
C LEU A 219 22.77 -10.48 6.63
N GLY A 220 21.89 -10.74 7.61
CA GLY A 220 22.06 -10.28 8.99
C GLY A 220 21.93 -8.76 9.14
N ALA A 221 21.24 -8.10 8.20
CA ALA A 221 21.17 -6.65 8.03
C ALA A 221 19.73 -6.13 7.99
N ALA A 222 18.73 -6.96 8.35
CA ALA A 222 17.36 -6.49 8.51
C ALA A 222 17.33 -5.48 9.67
N PHE A 223 16.82 -4.28 9.41
CA PHE A 223 16.87 -3.20 10.38
C PHE A 223 15.46 -2.85 10.88
N PHE A 224 15.42 -2.34 12.11
CA PHE A 224 14.25 -1.76 12.74
C PHE A 224 13.79 -0.53 11.95
N VAL A 225 12.49 -0.45 11.68
CA VAL A 225 11.87 0.65 10.89
C VAL A 225 10.92 1.52 11.71
N GLY A 226 11.15 1.59 13.01
CA GLY A 226 10.48 2.54 13.91
C GLY A 226 9.17 2.06 14.51
N SER A 227 8.49 1.09 13.92
CA SER A 227 7.22 0.52 14.41
C SER A 227 7.09 -0.95 14.03
N CYS A 228 6.15 -1.66 14.64
CA CYS A 228 5.86 -3.08 14.39
C CYS A 228 7.07 -3.98 14.67
N ALA A 229 7.85 -3.65 15.69
CA ALA A 229 9.02 -4.44 16.07
C ALA A 229 9.07 -4.65 17.57
N MET A 230 9.50 -5.83 17.96
CA MET A 230 9.79 -6.15 19.33
C MET A 230 11.30 -6.17 19.55
N VAL A 231 11.75 -5.60 20.66
CA VAL A 231 13.17 -5.41 20.97
C VAL A 231 13.46 -5.98 22.35
N ARG A 232 14.59 -6.67 22.49
CA ARG A 232 15.11 -7.15 23.77
C ARG A 232 15.70 -5.99 24.55
N ARG A 233 15.18 -5.73 25.75
CA ARG A 233 15.64 -4.63 26.62
C ARG A 233 17.13 -4.69 26.92
N LYS A 234 17.67 -5.89 27.15
CA LYS A 234 19.11 -6.09 27.40
C LYS A 234 19.98 -5.52 26.27
N ALA A 235 19.59 -5.76 25.03
CA ALA A 235 20.33 -5.28 23.86
C ALA A 235 20.32 -3.74 23.77
N LEU A 236 19.16 -3.11 24.03
CA LEU A 236 19.06 -1.65 24.12
C LEU A 236 19.92 -1.09 25.25
N THR A 237 19.87 -1.71 26.43
CA THR A 237 20.62 -1.24 27.61
C THR A 237 22.13 -1.25 27.36
N GLU A 238 22.64 -2.26 26.67
CA GLU A 238 24.07 -2.38 26.32
C GLU A 238 24.58 -1.23 25.43
N ILE A 239 23.71 -0.66 24.59
CA ILE A 239 24.04 0.47 23.71
C ILE A 239 23.58 1.84 24.26
N GLY A 240 23.06 1.87 25.50
CA GLY A 240 22.59 3.11 26.15
C GLY A 240 21.15 3.53 25.82
N GLY A 241 20.35 2.64 25.24
CA GLY A 241 18.97 2.86 24.82
C GLY A 241 18.80 2.95 23.30
N PHE A 242 17.65 3.46 22.85
CA PHE A 242 17.46 3.85 21.45
C PHE A 242 18.41 4.99 21.09
N ALA A 243 19.01 4.90 19.90
CA ALA A 243 20.00 5.88 19.44
C ALA A 243 19.36 7.26 19.20
N THR A 244 20.10 8.33 19.45
CA THR A 244 19.55 9.70 19.46
C THR A 244 20.34 10.71 18.61
N ARG A 245 21.37 10.26 17.88
CA ARG A 245 22.29 11.14 17.17
C ARG A 245 21.71 11.63 15.84
N THR A 246 20.90 10.79 15.20
CA THR A 246 20.24 11.09 13.92
C THR A 246 18.73 11.21 14.11
N ILE A 247 18.05 11.78 13.10
CA ILE A 247 16.57 11.89 13.12
C ILE A 247 15.84 10.59 12.75
N THR A 248 16.59 9.54 12.41
CA THR A 248 16.08 8.19 12.10
C THR A 248 16.69 7.24 13.12
N GLU A 249 16.13 7.26 14.33
CA GLU A 249 16.63 6.50 15.47
C GLU A 249 16.63 4.99 15.24
N ASP A 250 15.74 4.54 14.37
CA ASP A 250 15.41 3.15 14.11
C ASP A 250 16.54 2.40 13.39
N ILE A 251 16.92 2.87 12.20
CA ILE A 251 18.03 2.33 11.43
C ILE A 251 19.37 2.59 12.13
N GLU A 252 19.49 3.71 12.84
CA GLU A 252 20.67 4.01 13.64
C GLU A 252 20.86 3.01 14.78
N THR A 253 19.80 2.75 15.57
CA THR A 253 19.82 1.76 16.65
C THR A 253 20.20 0.37 16.10
N SER A 254 19.64 0.00 14.95
CA SER A 254 19.96 -1.28 14.29
C SER A 254 21.42 -1.39 13.91
N LEU A 255 21.99 -0.32 13.32
CA LEU A 255 23.39 -0.27 12.89
C LEU A 255 24.32 -0.44 14.09
N ILE A 256 24.04 0.23 15.21
CA ILE A 256 24.84 0.14 16.43
C ILE A 256 24.74 -1.27 17.02
N LEU A 257 23.54 -1.83 17.15
CA LEU A 257 23.33 -3.19 17.65
C LEU A 257 24.09 -4.22 16.80
N HIS A 258 23.95 -4.17 15.48
CA HIS A 258 24.68 -5.08 14.57
C HIS A 258 26.19 -4.89 14.65
N SER A 259 26.69 -3.67 14.84
CA SER A 259 28.13 -3.42 15.04
C SER A 259 28.68 -4.01 16.35
N LYS A 260 27.80 -4.31 17.30
CA LYS A 260 28.11 -4.99 18.57
C LYS A 260 27.88 -6.51 18.52
N GLY A 261 27.58 -7.06 17.34
CA GLY A 261 27.41 -8.51 17.15
C GLY A 261 26.00 -9.03 17.40
N TRP A 262 25.05 -8.16 17.81
CA TRP A 262 23.65 -8.55 17.94
C TRP A 262 23.04 -8.90 16.58
N LYS A 263 22.08 -9.82 16.59
CA LYS A 263 21.32 -10.26 15.42
C LYS A 263 19.93 -9.61 15.38
N SER A 264 19.36 -9.61 14.19
CA SER A 264 17.97 -9.22 13.93
C SER A 264 17.22 -10.34 13.24
N VAL A 265 15.90 -10.31 13.34
CA VAL A 265 15.00 -11.21 12.62
C VAL A 265 13.93 -10.40 11.90
N PHE A 266 13.57 -10.80 10.68
CA PHE A 266 12.39 -10.29 9.99
C PHE A 266 11.34 -11.39 9.82
N VAL A 267 10.11 -11.12 10.28
CA VAL A 267 8.96 -12.01 10.14
C VAL A 267 8.07 -11.44 9.04
N LYS A 268 7.89 -12.17 7.93
CA LYS A 268 7.15 -11.69 6.74
C LYS A 268 5.62 -11.80 6.89
N GLU A 269 5.08 -11.50 8.06
CA GLU A 269 3.65 -11.58 8.38
C GLU A 269 3.09 -10.21 8.75
N SER A 270 1.96 -9.82 8.16
CA SER A 270 1.27 -8.56 8.48
C SER A 270 0.61 -8.66 9.84
N LEU A 271 1.23 -8.08 10.87
CA LEU A 271 0.79 -8.17 12.26
C LEU A 271 0.27 -6.85 12.85
N ALA A 272 0.35 -5.77 12.08
CA ALA A 272 -0.22 -4.48 12.44
C ALA A 272 -0.54 -3.69 11.16
N PHE A 273 -1.55 -2.82 11.25
CA PHE A 273 -1.99 -1.99 10.14
C PHE A 273 -1.96 -0.50 10.52
N GLY A 274 -1.17 0.26 9.77
CA GLY A 274 -0.91 1.68 9.93
C GLY A 274 -1.77 2.60 9.07
N LEU A 275 -1.48 3.90 9.15
CA LEU A 275 -1.90 4.91 8.15
C LEU A 275 -0.77 5.25 7.18
N ALA A 276 -0.99 4.98 5.90
CA ALA A 276 -0.15 5.48 4.83
C ALA A 276 -0.35 6.99 4.62
N PRO A 277 0.64 7.71 4.05
CA PRO A 277 0.49 9.12 3.72
C PRO A 277 -0.68 9.37 2.74
N SER A 278 -1.75 10.00 3.23
CA SER A 278 -2.95 10.29 2.42
C SER A 278 -2.73 11.35 1.34
N THR A 279 -1.68 12.17 1.44
CA THR A 279 -1.40 13.24 0.47
C THR A 279 0.06 13.26 0.04
N ALA A 280 0.33 13.86 -1.12
CA ALA A 280 1.70 14.10 -1.59
C ALA A 280 2.51 14.93 -0.57
N HIS A 281 1.90 15.91 0.11
CA HIS A 281 2.58 16.69 1.15
C HIS A 281 3.11 15.79 2.28
N ALA A 282 2.25 14.93 2.84
CA ALA A 282 2.65 14.01 3.90
C ALA A 282 3.74 13.03 3.42
N PHE A 283 3.59 12.51 2.19
CA PHE A 283 4.57 11.64 1.55
C PHE A 283 5.95 12.31 1.43
N HIS A 284 6.01 13.55 0.95
CA HIS A 284 7.28 14.28 0.80
C HIS A 284 7.94 14.63 2.14
N VAL A 285 7.15 15.01 3.16
CA VAL A 285 7.68 15.28 4.51
C VAL A 285 8.32 14.03 5.09
N GLN A 286 7.65 12.87 4.95
CA GLN A 286 8.16 11.59 5.44
C GLN A 286 9.44 11.17 4.71
N HIS A 287 9.46 11.19 3.38
CA HIS A 287 10.64 10.83 2.58
C HIS A 287 11.82 11.78 2.77
N LEU A 288 11.57 13.07 2.98
CA LEU A 288 12.63 14.03 3.30
C LEU A 288 13.30 13.68 4.63
N ARG A 289 12.49 13.39 5.66
CA ARG A 289 13.00 12.97 6.98
C ARG A 289 13.84 11.70 6.86
N TRP A 290 13.36 10.67 6.15
CA TRP A 290 14.11 9.43 6.00
C TRP A 290 15.44 9.64 5.26
N GLY A 291 15.43 10.43 4.18
CA GLY A 291 16.65 10.74 3.43
C GLY A 291 17.65 11.55 4.25
N GLN A 292 17.19 12.54 5.00
CA GLN A 292 18.04 13.32 5.90
C GLN A 292 18.67 12.44 6.98
N GLY A 293 17.90 11.56 7.63
CA GLY A 293 18.42 10.63 8.63
C GLY A 293 19.42 9.62 8.05
N ALA A 294 19.15 9.12 6.84
CA ALA A 294 20.10 8.28 6.12
C ALA A 294 21.44 9.00 5.83
N MET A 295 21.38 10.26 5.40
CA MET A 295 22.57 11.08 5.17
C MET A 295 23.35 11.39 6.46
N GLN A 296 22.64 11.63 7.56
CA GLN A 296 23.25 11.80 8.89
C GLN A 296 23.95 10.51 9.34
N THR A 297 23.29 9.36 9.16
CA THR A 297 23.84 8.04 9.49
C THR A 297 25.09 7.75 8.67
N LEU A 298 25.05 8.03 7.36
CA LEU A 298 26.20 7.87 6.48
C LEU A 298 27.39 8.73 6.92
N ARG A 299 27.13 9.98 7.34
CA ARG A 299 28.15 10.92 7.82
C ARG A 299 28.77 10.49 9.15
N HIS A 300 27.95 10.07 10.11
CA HIS A 300 28.40 9.83 11.47
C HIS A 300 29.02 8.44 11.65
N TYR A 301 28.53 7.44 10.92
CA TYR A 301 28.93 6.05 11.11
C TYR A 301 29.68 5.46 9.92
N GLY A 302 29.31 5.83 8.68
CA GLY A 302 29.93 5.30 7.46
C GLY A 302 29.96 3.76 7.44
N PRO A 303 28.86 3.07 7.09
CA PRO A 303 28.71 1.63 7.34
C PRO A 303 29.82 0.77 6.72
N LEU A 304 30.42 1.20 5.61
CA LEU A 304 31.54 0.49 4.98
C LEU A 304 32.80 0.43 5.86
N ARG A 305 32.98 1.37 6.79
CA ARG A 305 34.16 1.47 7.67
C ARG A 305 33.87 1.18 9.15
N LEU A 306 32.60 1.12 9.54
CA LEU A 306 32.20 0.88 10.94
C LEU A 306 32.67 -0.51 11.42
N ALA A 307 33.44 -0.60 12.50
CA ALA A 307 33.92 -1.88 13.04
C ALA A 307 32.77 -2.81 13.48
N GLY A 308 33.03 -4.12 13.52
CA GLY A 308 32.07 -5.13 14.01
C GLY A 308 30.98 -5.58 13.03
N LEU A 309 30.78 -4.87 11.90
CA LEU A 309 29.90 -5.34 10.82
C LEU A 309 30.58 -6.34 9.89
N SER A 310 29.85 -7.38 9.51
CA SER A 310 30.20 -8.29 8.41
C SER A 310 30.11 -7.59 7.05
N LEU A 311 30.81 -8.09 6.03
CA LEU A 311 30.73 -7.52 4.67
C LEU A 311 29.29 -7.48 4.13
N ALA A 312 28.50 -8.51 4.40
CA ALA A 312 27.09 -8.58 4.04
C ALA A 312 26.27 -7.44 4.67
N GLN A 313 26.49 -7.17 5.96
CA GLN A 313 25.86 -6.04 6.66
C GLN A 313 26.32 -4.69 6.12
N ARG A 314 27.63 -4.53 5.85
CA ARG A 314 28.17 -3.30 5.26
C ARG A 314 27.48 -2.96 3.95
N ILE A 315 27.35 -3.94 3.05
CA ILE A 315 26.64 -3.78 1.78
C ILE A 315 25.16 -3.47 2.01
N GLY A 316 24.50 -4.22 2.91
CA GLY A 316 23.08 -4.05 3.21
C GLY A 316 22.72 -2.66 3.73
N TYR A 317 23.51 -2.12 4.67
CA TYR A 317 23.32 -0.76 5.17
C TYR A 317 23.72 0.29 4.14
N PHE A 318 24.84 0.11 3.43
CA PHE A 318 25.28 1.06 2.43
C PHE A 318 24.25 1.25 1.31
N ASP A 319 23.67 0.15 0.81
CA ASP A 319 22.55 0.15 -0.14
C ASP A 319 21.36 1.00 0.37
N SER A 320 20.88 0.71 1.59
CA SER A 320 19.74 1.43 2.18
C SER A 320 20.01 2.92 2.39
N LEU A 321 21.23 3.28 2.82
CA LEU A 321 21.59 4.68 3.05
C LEU A 321 21.83 5.44 1.73
N THR A 322 22.34 4.79 0.68
CA THR A 322 22.67 5.44 -0.59
C THR A 322 21.51 5.50 -1.58
N THR A 323 20.40 4.79 -1.33
CA THR A 323 19.18 4.84 -2.16
C THR A 323 18.70 6.28 -2.48
N TYR A 324 18.91 7.22 -1.55
CA TYR A 324 18.53 8.63 -1.73
C TYR A 324 19.37 9.37 -2.79
N LEU A 325 20.55 8.87 -3.14
CA LEU A 325 21.33 9.42 -4.27
C LEU A 325 20.60 9.26 -5.60
N GLY A 326 19.62 8.35 -5.68
CA GLY A 326 18.75 8.19 -6.85
C GLY A 326 18.02 9.46 -7.28
N GLY A 327 17.86 10.46 -6.39
CA GLY A 327 17.32 11.77 -6.78
C GLY A 327 18.18 12.48 -7.84
N PHE A 328 19.52 12.45 -7.69
CA PHE A 328 20.45 13.01 -8.66
C PHE A 328 20.45 12.22 -9.96
N GLN A 329 20.47 10.89 -9.88
CA GLN A 329 20.39 10.02 -11.05
C GLN A 329 19.16 10.37 -11.89
N ARG A 330 17.98 10.43 -11.24
CA ARG A 330 16.71 10.71 -11.93
C ARG A 330 16.69 12.12 -12.50
N LEU A 331 17.21 13.12 -11.80
CA LEU A 331 17.34 14.47 -12.34
C LEU A 331 18.16 14.49 -13.64
N ILE A 332 19.33 13.85 -13.65
CA ILE A 332 20.20 13.78 -14.84
C ILE A 332 19.46 13.13 -16.01
N LEU A 333 18.80 11.98 -15.77
CA LEU A 333 18.05 11.26 -16.80
C LEU A 333 16.84 12.05 -17.32
N TYR A 334 16.15 12.80 -16.46
CA TYR A 334 15.02 13.64 -16.87
C TYR A 334 15.45 14.89 -17.65
N LEU A 335 16.62 15.46 -17.32
CA LEU A 335 17.16 16.63 -18.01
C LEU A 335 17.90 16.30 -19.30
N ALA A 336 18.43 15.07 -19.45
CA ALA A 336 19.18 14.67 -20.63
C ALA A 336 18.49 14.99 -21.98
N PRO A 337 17.22 14.61 -22.22
CA PRO A 337 16.56 14.96 -23.48
C PRO A 337 16.34 16.48 -23.62
N LEU A 338 16.13 17.22 -22.53
CA LEU A 338 15.96 18.67 -22.58
C LEU A 338 17.27 19.35 -22.98
N VAL A 339 18.39 18.94 -22.40
CA VAL A 339 19.72 19.44 -22.77
C VAL A 339 20.02 19.16 -24.25
N PHE A 340 19.69 17.94 -24.72
CA PHE A 340 19.80 17.59 -26.14
C PHE A 340 18.99 18.54 -27.03
N PHE A 341 17.71 18.80 -26.72
CA PHE A 341 16.88 19.69 -27.54
C PHE A 341 17.26 21.18 -27.44
N VAL A 342 17.87 21.66 -26.34
CA VAL A 342 18.37 23.04 -26.25
C VAL A 342 19.66 23.22 -27.04
N THR A 343 20.59 22.27 -26.89
CA THR A 343 21.97 22.46 -27.33
C THR A 343 22.26 21.82 -28.68
N GLY A 344 21.45 20.86 -29.12
CA GLY A 344 21.76 19.98 -30.24
C GLY A 344 22.92 19.01 -29.97
N ILE A 345 23.56 19.08 -28.79
CA ILE A 345 24.75 18.31 -28.45
C ILE A 345 24.34 16.89 -28.05
N PHE A 346 24.96 15.91 -28.70
CA PHE A 346 24.81 14.51 -28.32
C PHE A 346 25.87 14.12 -27.27
N PRO A 347 25.49 13.48 -26.15
CA PRO A 347 26.44 13.13 -25.09
C PRO A 347 27.31 11.92 -25.43
N LEU A 348 27.18 11.35 -26.64
CA LEU A 348 27.86 10.14 -27.07
C LEU A 348 28.68 10.42 -28.33
N ASN A 349 29.90 9.87 -28.42
CA ASN A 349 30.73 9.89 -29.62
C ASN A 349 30.70 8.54 -30.35
N VAL A 350 29.50 8.00 -30.58
CA VAL A 350 29.28 6.73 -31.29
C VAL A 350 28.02 6.82 -32.14
N SER A 351 27.98 6.00 -33.19
CA SER A 351 26.78 5.92 -34.05
C SER A 351 25.57 5.43 -33.27
N PHE A 352 24.38 5.92 -33.64
CA PHE A 352 23.12 5.50 -33.03
C PHE A 352 22.94 3.98 -33.04
N THR A 353 23.30 3.32 -34.14
CA THR A 353 23.19 1.86 -34.28
C THR A 353 24.09 1.12 -33.30
N ALA A 354 25.35 1.56 -33.14
CA ALA A 354 26.27 0.97 -32.17
C ALA A 354 25.80 1.18 -30.72
N PHE A 355 25.23 2.35 -30.43
CA PHE A 355 24.61 2.60 -29.13
C PHE A 355 23.38 1.72 -28.88
N ALA A 356 22.45 1.67 -29.83
CA ALA A 356 21.21 0.90 -29.71
C ALA A 356 21.47 -0.60 -29.55
N SER A 357 22.45 -1.16 -30.25
CA SER A 357 22.81 -2.59 -30.16
C SER A 357 23.32 -2.99 -28.78
N MET A 358 23.92 -2.06 -28.03
CA MET A 358 24.37 -2.27 -26.65
C MET A 358 23.29 -1.87 -25.63
N PHE A 359 22.63 -0.74 -25.83
CA PHE A 359 21.67 -0.17 -24.88
C PHE A 359 20.38 -0.98 -24.80
N VAL A 360 19.80 -1.42 -25.91
CA VAL A 360 18.50 -2.12 -25.92
C VAL A 360 18.59 -3.48 -25.19
N PRO A 361 19.59 -4.35 -25.45
CA PRO A 361 19.75 -5.58 -24.67
C PRO A 361 20.07 -5.32 -23.19
N TYR A 362 20.89 -4.29 -22.90
CA TYR A 362 21.17 -3.86 -21.53
C TYR A 362 19.89 -3.52 -20.77
N LEU A 363 19.08 -2.62 -21.34
CA LEU A 363 17.83 -2.17 -20.74
C LEU A 363 16.85 -3.35 -20.58
N ALA A 364 16.68 -4.17 -21.62
CA ALA A 364 15.78 -5.33 -21.57
C ALA A 364 16.18 -6.33 -20.48
N LEU A 365 17.47 -6.67 -20.38
CA LEU A 365 18.00 -7.56 -19.35
C LEU A 365 17.84 -6.96 -17.95
N GLN A 366 18.08 -5.65 -17.78
CA GLN A 366 17.92 -4.96 -16.50
C GLN A 366 16.47 -4.94 -16.03
N LEU A 367 15.52 -4.62 -16.93
CA LEU A 367 14.09 -4.63 -16.63
C LEU A 367 13.60 -6.04 -16.30
N LEU A 368 14.04 -7.05 -17.06
CA LEU A 368 13.73 -8.45 -16.79
C LEU A 368 14.30 -8.93 -15.45
N SER A 369 15.57 -8.61 -15.17
CA SER A 369 16.22 -8.95 -13.90
C SER A 369 15.50 -8.31 -12.72
N PHE A 370 15.15 -7.02 -12.81
CA PHE A 370 14.35 -6.34 -11.78
C PHE A 370 13.02 -7.06 -11.54
N LYS A 371 12.26 -7.33 -12.60
CA LYS A 371 10.96 -8.01 -12.49
C LYS A 371 11.07 -9.38 -11.85
N LEU A 372 12.08 -10.18 -12.22
CA LEU A 372 12.32 -11.50 -11.64
C LEU A 372 12.77 -11.43 -10.18
N LEU A 373 13.67 -10.50 -9.82
CA LEU A 373 14.14 -10.32 -8.44
C LEU A 373 13.05 -9.75 -7.52
N ALA A 374 12.13 -8.95 -8.06
CA ALA A 374 11.01 -8.40 -7.33
C ALA A 374 9.91 -9.43 -7.02
N ARG A 375 9.94 -10.63 -7.64
CA ARG A 375 9.07 -11.78 -7.33
C ARG A 375 7.57 -11.43 -7.26
N GLY A 376 7.09 -10.60 -8.19
CA GLY A 376 5.70 -10.16 -8.25
C GLY A 376 5.33 -9.05 -7.25
N HIS A 377 6.29 -8.48 -6.52
CA HIS A 377 6.06 -7.32 -5.64
C HIS A 377 6.58 -6.00 -6.24
N GLY A 378 7.12 -6.03 -7.46
CA GLY A 378 7.63 -4.86 -8.18
C GLY A 378 6.85 -4.55 -9.44
N SER A 379 6.44 -3.28 -9.58
CA SER A 379 5.85 -2.74 -10.81
C SER A 379 6.82 -1.73 -11.42
N LEU A 380 7.15 -1.91 -12.70
CA LEU A 380 8.07 -1.00 -13.41
C LEU A 380 7.45 0.39 -13.56
N LEU A 381 6.18 0.44 -13.94
CA LEU A 381 5.44 1.68 -14.14
C LEU A 381 5.26 2.46 -12.84
N LEU A 382 4.84 1.77 -11.77
CA LEU A 382 4.65 2.41 -10.47
C LEU A 382 6.00 2.80 -9.85
N ALA A 383 7.05 1.97 -10.00
CA ALA A 383 8.38 2.34 -9.55
C ALA A 383 8.89 3.62 -10.24
N ASP A 384 8.67 3.79 -11.55
CA ASP A 384 9.04 5.00 -12.26
C ASP A 384 8.20 6.22 -11.83
N ARG A 385 6.89 6.03 -11.64
CA ARG A 385 5.99 7.06 -11.11
C ARG A 385 6.40 7.54 -9.73
N PHE A 386 6.72 6.63 -8.81
CA PHE A 386 7.16 7.01 -7.47
C PHE A 386 8.62 7.52 -7.44
N ALA A 387 9.48 7.11 -8.39
CA ALA A 387 10.77 7.76 -8.60
C ALA A 387 10.59 9.23 -9.06
N MET A 388 9.64 9.50 -9.96
CA MET A 388 9.26 10.85 -10.39
C MET A 388 8.61 11.67 -9.26
N ALA A 389 7.90 11.04 -8.33
CA ALA A 389 7.47 11.71 -7.11
C ALA A 389 8.68 12.06 -6.23
N LYS A 390 9.58 11.11 -5.99
CA LYS A 390 10.66 11.23 -4.99
C LYS A 390 11.87 12.04 -5.43
N PHE A 391 12.18 12.16 -6.73
CA PHE A 391 13.51 12.63 -7.18
C PHE A 391 13.95 13.96 -6.55
N PHE A 392 13.06 14.95 -6.53
CA PHE A 392 13.38 16.27 -5.98
C PHE A 392 13.50 16.25 -4.45
N THR A 393 12.69 15.44 -3.78
CA THR A 393 12.78 15.27 -2.31
C THR A 393 14.09 14.59 -1.91
N HIS A 394 14.49 13.58 -2.67
CA HIS A 394 15.77 12.90 -2.50
C HIS A 394 16.95 13.85 -2.75
N LEU A 395 16.86 14.70 -3.78
CA LEU A 395 17.84 15.76 -4.05
C LEU A 395 17.99 16.71 -2.84
N LEU A 396 16.87 17.17 -2.27
CA LEU A 396 16.88 18.02 -1.08
C LEU A 396 17.45 17.31 0.15
N ALA A 397 17.14 16.02 0.34
CA ALA A 397 17.69 15.25 1.45
C ALA A 397 19.22 15.15 1.38
N VAL A 398 19.75 14.86 0.18
CA VAL A 398 21.19 14.73 -0.06
C VAL A 398 21.90 16.09 -0.03
N SER A 399 21.25 17.20 -0.41
CA SER A 399 21.87 18.53 -0.32
C SER A 399 22.21 18.92 1.12
N GLY A 400 21.46 18.44 2.12
CA GLY A 400 21.80 18.58 3.54
C GLY A 400 23.11 17.89 3.92
N TYR A 401 23.46 16.77 3.26
CA TYR A 401 24.77 16.14 3.40
C TYR A 401 25.87 17.06 2.85
N LEU A 402 25.72 17.56 1.62
CA LEU A 402 26.75 18.37 0.98
C LEU A 402 26.99 19.71 1.70
N THR A 403 25.90 20.39 2.07
CA THR A 403 25.95 21.74 2.69
C THR A 403 26.25 21.72 4.19
N ARG A 404 26.17 20.54 4.83
CA ARG A 404 26.22 20.36 6.30
C ARG A 404 25.13 21.14 7.07
N ARG A 405 24.15 21.73 6.38
CA ARG A 405 23.02 22.44 7.00
C ARG A 405 21.93 21.43 7.31
N GLN A 406 21.51 21.40 8.57
CA GLN A 406 20.35 20.61 8.96
C GLN A 406 19.07 21.28 8.44
N LEU A 407 18.30 20.60 7.58
CA LEU A 407 16.96 21.08 7.24
C LEU A 407 16.05 20.88 8.45
N ARG A 408 15.12 21.82 8.66
CA ARG A 408 14.21 21.81 9.81
C ARG A 408 13.37 20.54 9.84
N PHE A 409 13.36 19.87 10.99
CA PHE A 409 12.46 18.75 11.26
C PHE A 409 11.00 19.23 11.17
N ARG A 410 10.16 18.44 10.49
CA ARG A 410 8.71 18.66 10.40
C ARG A 410 8.02 17.34 10.67
N VAL A 411 6.97 17.39 11.49
CA VAL A 411 6.11 16.24 11.76
C VAL A 411 5.26 15.97 10.51
N THR A 412 5.08 14.70 10.18
CA THR A 412 4.27 14.28 9.04
C THR A 412 2.81 14.60 9.32
N PRO A 413 2.13 15.41 8.47
CA PRO A 413 0.71 15.65 8.63
C PRO A 413 -0.08 14.35 8.56
N LYS A 414 -0.95 14.11 9.55
CA LYS A 414 -1.83 12.94 9.62
C LYS A 414 -3.24 13.22 9.09
N GLU A 415 -3.56 14.48 8.86
CA GLU A 415 -4.85 14.91 8.31
C GLU A 415 -4.76 15.19 6.81
N ALA A 416 -5.92 15.07 6.17
CA ALA A 416 -6.08 15.44 4.78
C ALA A 416 -6.14 16.97 4.63
N GLY A 417 -5.46 17.49 3.61
CA GLY A 417 -5.41 18.94 3.39
C GLY A 417 -4.98 19.29 1.98
N HIS A 418 -5.09 20.58 1.66
CA HIS A 418 -4.65 21.09 0.36
C HIS A 418 -3.15 20.84 0.15
N VAL A 419 -2.80 20.21 -0.97
CA VAL A 419 -1.40 20.02 -1.37
C VAL A 419 -0.89 21.31 -2.00
N GLY A 420 -0.01 22.01 -1.29
CA GLY A 420 0.59 23.25 -1.79
C GLY A 420 1.43 23.04 -3.05
N PHE A 421 1.41 24.04 -3.94
CA PHE A 421 2.07 24.03 -5.26
C PHE A 421 3.51 23.50 -5.25
N ARG A 422 4.31 23.87 -4.24
CA ARG A 422 5.72 23.48 -4.09
C ARG A 422 5.97 21.96 -4.12
N PHE A 423 4.99 21.14 -3.77
CA PHE A 423 5.16 19.68 -3.68
C PHE A 423 5.06 18.97 -5.03
N TYR A 424 4.42 19.60 -6.03
CA TYR A 424 4.36 19.08 -7.40
C TYR A 424 4.96 20.04 -8.44
N ALA A 425 5.50 21.19 -8.00
CA ALA A 425 6.12 22.18 -8.88
C ALA A 425 7.29 21.62 -9.71
N PRO A 426 8.23 20.82 -9.16
CA PRO A 426 9.31 20.24 -9.97
C PRO A 426 8.80 19.40 -11.14
N GLN A 427 7.74 18.62 -10.92
CA GLN A 427 7.10 17.79 -11.94
C GLN A 427 6.36 18.64 -12.97
N LEU A 428 5.68 19.70 -12.53
CA LEU A 428 5.02 20.64 -13.44
C LEU A 428 6.04 21.38 -14.32
N VAL A 429 7.13 21.87 -13.74
CA VAL A 429 8.22 22.52 -14.47
C VAL A 429 8.80 21.56 -15.49
N LEU A 430 9.13 20.33 -15.10
CA LEU A 430 9.64 19.32 -16.03
C LEU A 430 8.67 19.07 -17.19
N ALA A 431 7.38 18.86 -16.91
CA ALA A 431 6.38 18.63 -17.95
C ALA A 431 6.23 19.84 -18.88
N ALA A 432 6.12 21.04 -18.32
CA ALA A 432 5.98 22.28 -19.09
C ALA A 432 7.22 22.56 -19.95
N SER A 433 8.42 22.40 -19.40
CA SER A 433 9.68 22.54 -20.13
C SER A 433 9.78 21.53 -21.27
N THR A 434 9.36 20.29 -21.09
CA THR A 434 9.31 19.30 -22.18
C THR A 434 8.38 19.75 -23.32
N PHE A 435 7.17 20.23 -23.01
CA PHE A 435 6.27 20.68 -24.08
C PHE A 435 6.78 21.94 -24.78
N ALA A 436 7.31 22.89 -24.02
CA ALA A 436 7.88 24.12 -24.57
C ALA A 436 9.08 23.82 -25.48
N ILE A 437 9.97 22.91 -25.07
CA ILE A 437 11.17 22.62 -25.83
C ILE A 437 10.90 21.81 -27.10
N LEU A 438 9.94 20.88 -27.05
CA LEU A 438 9.54 20.15 -28.26
C LEU A 438 8.80 21.06 -29.26
N ALA A 439 8.02 22.01 -28.77
CA ALA A 439 7.40 23.02 -29.62
C ALA A 439 8.46 23.94 -30.25
N PHE A 440 9.45 24.37 -29.47
CA PHE A 440 10.58 25.16 -29.93
C PHE A 440 11.42 24.41 -30.99
N ALA A 441 11.80 23.16 -30.71
CA ALA A 441 12.53 22.31 -31.66
C ALA A 441 11.73 22.05 -32.96
N GLY A 442 10.40 21.97 -32.86
CA GLY A 442 9.52 21.93 -34.03
C GLY A 442 9.54 23.24 -34.83
N TYR A 443 9.47 24.37 -34.14
CA TYR A 443 9.52 25.70 -34.74
C TYR A 443 10.86 26.00 -35.43
N GLU A 444 11.99 25.78 -34.76
CA GLU A 444 13.33 25.98 -35.33
C GLU A 444 13.52 25.19 -36.62
N ARG A 445 12.98 23.97 -36.68
CA ARG A 445 13.03 23.16 -37.89
C ARG A 445 12.18 23.72 -39.03
N VAL A 446 11.00 24.25 -38.73
CA VAL A 446 10.08 24.81 -39.73
C VAL A 446 10.65 26.11 -40.32
N VAL A 447 11.29 26.92 -39.49
CA VAL A 447 11.87 28.23 -39.91
C VAL A 447 13.29 28.10 -40.46
N GLY A 448 13.91 26.91 -40.37
CA GLY A 448 15.26 26.68 -40.88
C GLY A 448 16.36 27.28 -40.00
N LEU A 449 16.07 27.48 -38.71
CA LEU A 449 17.04 27.96 -37.72
C LEU A 449 17.87 26.82 -37.11
N ALA A 450 17.38 25.57 -37.22
CA ALA A 450 18.11 24.40 -36.76
C ALA A 450 19.33 24.14 -37.67
N PRO A 451 20.56 24.02 -37.13
CA PRO A 451 21.73 23.69 -37.93
C PRO A 451 21.55 22.32 -38.61
N ASP A 452 21.96 22.19 -39.87
CA ASP A 452 21.83 20.95 -40.65
C ASP A 452 22.60 19.76 -40.01
N GLU A 453 23.60 20.05 -39.17
CA GLU A 453 24.40 19.07 -38.43
C GLU A 453 23.70 18.52 -37.18
N VAL A 454 22.65 19.17 -36.68
CA VAL A 454 21.89 18.67 -35.54
C VAL A 454 21.02 17.51 -36.01
N PRO A 455 21.03 16.34 -35.35
CA PRO A 455 20.18 15.21 -35.71
C PRO A 455 18.70 15.57 -35.52
N GLY A 456 18.08 16.25 -36.48
CA GLY A 456 16.70 16.70 -36.43
C GLY A 456 15.71 15.56 -36.69
N TRP A 457 14.55 15.89 -37.27
CA TRP A 457 13.45 14.96 -37.57
C TRP A 457 13.84 13.76 -38.45
N GLY A 458 14.94 13.88 -39.21
CA GLY A 458 15.49 12.80 -40.02
C GLY A 458 16.32 11.77 -39.24
N SER A 459 16.62 12.03 -37.97
CA SER A 459 17.43 11.14 -37.13
C SER A 459 16.57 10.30 -36.18
N ALA A 460 16.97 9.04 -35.98
CA ALA A 460 16.36 8.19 -34.96
C ALA A 460 16.60 8.74 -33.53
N ALA A 461 17.73 9.42 -33.30
CA ALA A 461 18.07 10.02 -32.02
C ALA A 461 17.05 11.08 -31.58
N PHE A 462 16.57 11.91 -32.51
CA PHE A 462 15.52 12.89 -32.26
C PHE A 462 14.26 12.23 -31.72
N TRP A 463 13.75 11.23 -32.45
CA TRP A 463 12.49 10.57 -32.12
C TRP A 463 12.56 9.77 -30.82
N VAL A 464 13.69 9.11 -30.56
CA VAL A 464 13.91 8.39 -29.29
C VAL A 464 13.95 9.35 -28.11
N ASN A 465 14.66 10.48 -28.22
CA ASN A 465 14.70 11.49 -27.16
C ASN A 465 13.35 12.18 -26.96
N ALA A 466 12.63 12.47 -28.05
CA ALA A 466 11.28 13.02 -27.98
C ALA A 466 10.32 12.05 -27.28
N ALA A 467 10.35 10.76 -27.64
CA ALA A 467 9.55 9.74 -26.99
C ALA A 467 9.88 9.61 -25.50
N TYR A 468 11.16 9.63 -25.13
CA TYR A 468 11.57 9.58 -23.73
C TYR A 468 11.19 10.84 -22.94
N ALA A 469 11.32 12.02 -23.54
CA ALA A 469 10.89 13.29 -22.94
C ALA A 469 9.36 13.29 -22.71
N LEU A 470 8.58 12.86 -23.70
CA LEU A 470 7.12 12.75 -23.60
C LEU A 470 6.71 11.71 -22.56
N TRP A 471 7.41 10.58 -22.46
CA TRP A 471 7.24 9.62 -21.38
C TRP A 471 7.43 10.31 -20.01
N ASN A 472 8.57 10.97 -19.80
CA ASN A 472 8.87 11.68 -18.55
C ASN A 472 7.80 12.74 -18.22
N ALA A 473 7.38 13.53 -19.21
CA ALA A 473 6.33 14.53 -19.05
C ALA A 473 4.98 13.89 -18.69
N SER A 474 4.63 12.75 -19.27
CA SER A 474 3.39 12.02 -18.96
C SER A 474 3.38 11.50 -17.51
N VAL A 475 4.51 10.96 -17.04
CA VAL A 475 4.66 10.48 -15.67
C VAL A 475 4.62 11.66 -14.70
N ALA A 476 5.30 12.76 -15.00
CA ALA A 476 5.28 13.99 -14.21
C ALA A 476 3.86 14.58 -14.11
N ALA A 477 3.14 14.68 -15.24
CA ALA A 477 1.75 15.12 -15.27
C ALA A 477 0.82 14.21 -14.45
N SER A 478 1.08 12.90 -14.44
CA SER A 478 0.32 11.95 -13.61
C SER A 478 0.47 12.25 -12.11
N ILE A 479 1.67 12.62 -11.66
CA ILE A 479 1.94 13.00 -10.26
C ILE A 479 1.26 14.32 -9.93
N VAL A 480 1.31 15.32 -10.82
CA VAL A 480 0.59 16.60 -10.64
C VAL A 480 -0.91 16.36 -10.50
N ARG A 481 -1.49 15.53 -11.37
CA ARG A 481 -2.92 15.20 -11.35
C ARG A 481 -3.33 14.54 -10.04
N VAL A 482 -2.59 13.52 -9.59
CA VAL A 482 -2.89 12.80 -8.34
C VAL A 482 -2.69 13.72 -7.13
N SER A 483 -1.63 14.53 -7.12
CA SER A 483 -1.36 15.50 -6.05
C SER A 483 -2.47 16.55 -5.91
N ARG A 484 -3.06 16.98 -7.02
CA ARG A 484 -4.20 17.91 -7.03
C ARG A 484 -5.54 17.25 -6.71
N GLY A 485 -5.70 15.98 -7.09
CA GLY A 485 -6.94 15.22 -6.91
C GLY A 485 -7.14 14.63 -5.51
N GLY A 486 -6.07 14.49 -4.72
CA GLY A 486 -6.08 13.91 -3.37
C GLY A 486 -6.69 14.82 -2.31
N GLN A 487 -7.99 15.12 -2.43
CA GLN A 487 -8.77 15.73 -1.36
C GLN A 487 -9.54 14.65 -0.60
N HIS A 488 -8.91 14.01 0.38
CA HIS A 488 -9.68 13.19 1.33
C HIS A 488 -10.52 14.13 2.20
N ARG A 489 -11.84 14.09 2.04
CA ARG A 489 -12.77 14.99 2.76
C ARG A 489 -13.16 14.47 4.14
N ARG A 490 -12.69 13.28 4.54
CA ARG A 490 -13.12 12.58 5.76
C ARG A 490 -11.99 12.58 6.78
N LEU A 491 -12.33 12.91 8.02
CA LEU A 491 -11.41 12.92 9.17
C LEU A 491 -11.05 11.50 9.63
N GLU A 492 -11.98 10.54 9.49
CA GLU A 492 -11.75 9.14 9.85
C GLU A 492 -11.95 8.18 8.67
N HIS A 493 -11.09 7.17 8.60
CA HIS A 493 -11.21 6.07 7.65
C HIS A 493 -12.46 5.23 7.94
N ARG A 494 -13.04 4.64 6.88
CA ARG A 494 -14.16 3.68 6.99
C ARG A 494 -13.70 2.33 6.48
N PHE A 495 -13.78 1.33 7.34
CA PHE A 495 -13.28 0.00 7.05
C PHE A 495 -14.29 -0.75 6.21
N ALA A 496 -13.85 -1.37 5.10
CA ALA A 496 -14.76 -2.13 4.26
C ALA A 496 -15.15 -3.42 4.98
N ASP A 497 -16.43 -3.56 5.31
CA ASP A 497 -16.94 -4.80 5.86
C ASP A 497 -18.42 -5.01 5.50
N ALA A 498 -18.76 -6.25 5.22
CA ALA A 498 -20.08 -6.73 4.82
C ALA A 498 -20.72 -7.54 5.94
N LEU A 499 -21.34 -6.83 6.88
CA LEU A 499 -22.13 -7.39 7.98
C LEU A 499 -23.61 -7.41 7.58
N ALA A 500 -24.25 -8.55 7.72
CA ALA A 500 -25.70 -8.67 7.67
C ALA A 500 -26.30 -7.99 8.90
N VAL A 501 -27.19 -7.02 8.70
CA VAL A 501 -27.77 -6.23 9.80
C VAL A 501 -29.28 -6.24 9.75
N ASN A 502 -29.88 -6.46 10.91
CA ASN A 502 -31.31 -6.30 11.12
C ASN A 502 -31.59 -4.84 11.47
N LEU A 503 -32.58 -4.25 10.82
CA LEU A 503 -32.92 -2.83 10.90
C LEU A 503 -34.31 -2.67 11.49
N ARG A 504 -34.42 -1.77 12.47
CA ARG A 504 -35.69 -1.24 12.98
C ARG A 504 -35.77 0.22 12.56
N ILE A 505 -36.58 0.50 11.55
CA ILE A 505 -36.81 1.86 11.07
C ILE A 505 -37.85 2.49 11.99
N LEU A 506 -37.50 3.60 12.60
CA LEU A 506 -38.33 4.34 13.53
C LEU A 506 -38.87 5.60 12.86
N ARG A 507 -40.14 5.91 13.12
CA ARG A 507 -40.76 7.20 12.75
C ARG A 507 -40.20 8.33 13.63
N ALA A 508 -40.50 9.57 13.27
CA ALA A 508 -40.06 10.74 14.02
C ALA A 508 -40.50 10.73 15.50
N ASP A 509 -41.67 10.14 15.77
CA ASP A 509 -42.25 9.93 17.11
C ASP A 509 -41.62 8.77 17.91
N GLY A 510 -40.64 8.06 17.33
CA GLY A 510 -39.96 6.92 17.96
C GLY A 510 -40.69 5.59 17.84
N ARG A 511 -41.89 5.54 17.25
CA ARG A 511 -42.59 4.26 17.00
C ARG A 511 -41.96 3.52 15.83
N LEU A 512 -41.98 2.20 15.90
CA LEU A 512 -41.50 1.36 14.81
C LEU A 512 -42.33 1.61 13.55
N ALA A 513 -41.67 2.05 12.49
CA ALA A 513 -42.25 2.19 11.15
C ALA A 513 -42.26 0.83 10.44
N ARG A 514 -41.12 0.14 10.44
CA ARG A 514 -40.88 -1.07 9.64
C ARG A 514 -39.63 -1.81 10.13
N TYR A 515 -39.66 -3.15 10.01
CA TYR A 515 -38.46 -3.97 10.03
C TYR A 515 -37.89 -4.14 8.63
N ASP A 516 -36.57 -4.05 8.51
CA ASP A 516 -35.86 -4.24 7.25
C ASP A 516 -34.52 -4.92 7.49
N VAL A 517 -33.84 -5.28 6.42
CA VAL A 517 -32.53 -5.94 6.46
C VAL A 517 -31.58 -5.24 5.50
N GLY A 518 -30.31 -5.24 5.85
CA GLY A 518 -29.30 -4.66 4.98
C GLY A 518 -27.93 -5.28 5.18
N ILE A 519 -26.99 -4.83 4.36
CA ILE A 519 -25.58 -5.19 4.48
C ILE A 519 -24.74 -3.93 4.56
N THR A 520 -23.83 -3.87 5.52
CA THR A 520 -22.86 -2.77 5.55
C THR A 520 -21.94 -2.83 4.33
N GLU A 521 -21.59 -1.69 3.73
CA GLU A 521 -20.44 -1.61 2.81
C GLU A 521 -19.16 -1.25 3.56
N ASN A 522 -19.33 -0.46 4.62
CA ASN A 522 -18.26 0.00 5.48
C ASN A 522 -18.79 0.40 6.85
N LEU A 523 -17.89 0.37 7.83
CA LEU A 523 -18.19 0.65 9.24
C LEU A 523 -17.03 1.43 9.88
N ASN A 524 -17.39 2.35 10.78
CA ASN A 524 -16.52 2.88 11.83
C ASN A 524 -17.43 3.37 12.99
N PRO A 525 -16.88 3.86 14.11
CA PRO A 525 -17.72 4.32 15.21
C PRO A 525 -18.53 5.60 14.96
N GLN A 526 -18.27 6.33 13.88
CA GLN A 526 -19.10 7.48 13.52
C GLN A 526 -20.35 7.05 12.73
N GLY A 527 -20.30 5.91 12.06
CA GLY A 527 -21.40 5.44 11.24
C GLY A 527 -21.06 4.29 10.30
N ALA A 528 -22.05 3.92 9.50
CA ALA A 528 -21.92 2.89 8.47
C ALA A 528 -22.49 3.38 7.13
N ALA A 529 -22.04 2.76 6.04
CA ALA A 529 -22.80 2.76 4.79
C ALA A 529 -23.53 1.42 4.70
N LEU A 530 -24.81 1.45 4.31
CA LEU A 530 -25.73 0.34 4.41
C LEU A 530 -26.46 0.13 3.09
N ARG A 531 -26.34 -1.05 2.50
CA ARG A 531 -27.11 -1.50 1.33
C ARG A 531 -28.43 -2.11 1.77
N SER A 532 -29.52 -1.73 1.13
CA SER A 532 -30.83 -2.36 1.27
C SER A 532 -31.60 -2.34 -0.06
N MET A 533 -32.60 -3.23 -0.19
CA MET A 533 -33.50 -3.24 -1.34
C MET A 533 -34.65 -2.23 -1.21
N HIS A 534 -34.94 -1.77 0.00
CA HIS A 534 -35.99 -0.78 0.22
C HIS A 534 -35.40 0.62 0.41
N PRO A 535 -36.02 1.65 -0.19
CA PRO A 535 -35.64 3.02 0.07
C PRO A 535 -35.99 3.40 1.52
N MET A 536 -35.10 4.17 2.13
CA MET A 536 -35.28 4.81 3.42
C MET A 536 -34.96 6.29 3.24
N ASP A 537 -35.77 7.16 3.82
CA ASP A 537 -35.59 8.60 3.63
C ASP A 537 -34.54 9.18 4.57
N ALA A 538 -33.79 10.16 4.08
CA ALA A 538 -32.84 10.91 4.90
C ALA A 538 -33.58 11.57 6.08
N GLY A 539 -32.97 11.55 7.26
CA GLY A 539 -33.57 11.99 8.52
C GLY A 539 -34.27 10.89 9.31
N SER A 540 -34.60 9.75 8.71
CA SER A 540 -35.17 8.60 9.42
C SER A 540 -34.23 8.10 10.52
N LYS A 541 -34.80 7.73 11.67
CA LYS A 541 -34.06 7.10 12.77
C LYS A 541 -34.05 5.59 12.56
N VAL A 542 -32.91 4.97 12.80
CA VAL A 542 -32.74 3.51 12.70
C VAL A 542 -32.08 2.97 13.94
N GLU A 543 -32.52 1.80 14.36
CA GLU A 543 -31.81 0.94 15.30
C GLU A 543 -31.31 -0.28 14.53
N MET A 544 -30.02 -0.58 14.66
CA MET A 544 -29.33 -1.61 13.91
C MET A 544 -28.63 -2.57 14.86
N THR A 545 -28.79 -3.87 14.65
CA THR A 545 -28.00 -4.89 15.36
C THR A 545 -26.81 -5.28 14.48
N LEU A 546 -25.59 -5.01 14.97
CA LEU A 546 -24.33 -5.30 14.30
C LEU A 546 -23.74 -6.60 14.87
N PRO A 547 -23.59 -7.66 14.06
CA PRO A 547 -22.95 -8.90 14.48
C PRO A 547 -21.42 -8.75 14.39
N LEU A 548 -20.80 -8.06 15.34
CA LEU A 548 -19.36 -7.88 15.35
C LEU A 548 -18.66 -9.18 15.77
N SER A 549 -17.39 -9.31 15.39
CA SER A 549 -16.52 -10.42 15.81
C SER A 549 -16.28 -10.48 17.32
N THR A 550 -16.52 -9.38 18.03
CA THR A 550 -16.42 -9.27 19.49
C THR A 550 -17.75 -9.52 20.20
N GLY A 551 -18.84 -9.71 19.46
CA GLY A 551 -20.20 -9.88 19.98
C GLY A 551 -21.21 -8.99 19.27
N GLU A 552 -22.50 -9.29 19.45
CA GLU A 552 -23.57 -8.46 18.88
C GLU A 552 -23.73 -7.16 19.66
N VAL A 553 -23.86 -6.05 18.94
CA VAL A 553 -24.16 -4.75 19.54
C VAL A 553 -25.31 -4.06 18.82
N THR A 554 -26.19 -3.44 19.60
CA THR A 554 -27.29 -2.63 19.05
C THR A 554 -26.90 -1.16 19.06
N VAL A 555 -26.95 -0.52 17.89
CA VAL A 555 -26.64 0.90 17.70
C VAL A 555 -27.87 1.66 17.23
N ARG A 556 -27.97 2.92 17.64
CA ARG A 556 -28.97 3.87 17.11
C ARG A 556 -28.29 4.88 16.21
N GLY A 557 -28.95 5.24 15.12
CA GLY A 557 -28.43 6.20 14.17
C GLY A 557 -29.50 6.92 13.37
N ARG A 558 -29.05 7.86 12.56
CA ARG A 558 -29.87 8.67 11.66
C ARG A 558 -29.36 8.51 10.23
N LEU A 559 -30.27 8.38 9.28
CA LEU A 559 -29.91 8.39 7.86
C LEU A 559 -29.52 9.80 7.43
N VAL A 560 -28.32 9.96 6.89
CA VAL A 560 -27.78 11.27 6.44
C VAL A 560 -27.70 11.38 4.92
N ARG A 561 -27.70 10.25 4.20
CA ARG A 561 -27.58 10.23 2.75
C ARG A 561 -28.24 8.99 2.19
N ARG A 562 -28.89 9.13 1.03
CA ARG A 562 -29.29 8.02 0.16
C ARG A 562 -28.62 8.17 -1.20
N SER A 563 -28.19 7.05 -1.76
CA SER A 563 -27.83 6.93 -3.18
C SER A 563 -28.42 5.65 -3.73
N GLU A 564 -28.72 5.65 -5.01
CA GLU A 564 -29.43 4.56 -5.66
C GLU A 564 -28.57 4.03 -6.80
N THR A 565 -28.43 2.72 -6.85
CA THR A 565 -27.74 2.02 -7.94
C THR A 565 -28.77 1.12 -8.60
N PRO A 566 -29.22 1.43 -9.83
CA PRO A 566 -30.07 0.52 -10.56
C PRO A 566 -29.26 -0.76 -10.84
N THR A 567 -29.79 -1.90 -10.43
CA THR A 567 -29.22 -3.21 -10.73
C THR A 567 -30.20 -4.02 -11.56
N PRO A 568 -29.75 -5.08 -12.24
CA PRO A 568 -30.65 -6.01 -12.93
C PRO A 568 -31.68 -6.71 -12.02
N TYR A 569 -31.52 -6.62 -10.70
CA TYR A 569 -32.33 -7.32 -9.69
C TYR A 569 -33.22 -6.37 -8.88
N GLY A 570 -33.33 -5.11 -9.32
CA GLY A 570 -34.02 -4.02 -8.61
C GLY A 570 -33.10 -2.85 -8.30
N THR A 571 -33.65 -1.81 -7.69
CA THR A 571 -32.88 -0.65 -7.25
C THR A 571 -32.24 -0.97 -5.90
N VAL A 572 -30.90 -1.00 -5.86
CA VAL A 572 -30.17 -1.11 -4.60
C VAL A 572 -29.98 0.29 -4.05
N HIS A 573 -30.42 0.51 -2.81
CA HIS A 573 -30.25 1.76 -2.11
C HIS A 573 -29.07 1.64 -1.14
N VAL A 574 -28.14 2.60 -1.22
CA VAL A 574 -27.04 2.75 -0.27
C VAL A 574 -27.35 3.94 0.63
N HIS A 575 -27.46 3.68 1.92
CA HIS A 575 -27.80 4.63 2.96
C HIS A 575 -26.59 4.92 3.83
N GLY A 576 -26.25 6.19 4.01
CA GLY A 576 -25.30 6.61 5.03
C GLY A 576 -26.03 6.73 6.36
N VAL A 577 -25.60 5.98 7.37
CA VAL A 577 -26.11 6.04 8.73
C VAL A 577 -25.05 6.68 9.63
N GLU A 578 -25.41 7.75 10.31
CA GLU A 578 -24.61 8.40 11.37
C GLU A 578 -25.06 7.85 12.72
N PHE A 579 -24.13 7.33 13.53
CA PHE A 579 -24.46 6.78 14.84
C PHE A 579 -24.62 7.89 15.88
N THR A 580 -25.57 7.70 16.80
CA THR A 580 -25.91 8.69 17.84
C THR A 580 -25.93 8.03 19.22
N GLY A 581 -25.28 8.66 20.21
CA GLY A 581 -25.32 8.21 21.60
C GLY A 581 -24.62 6.86 21.85
N LEU A 582 -23.52 6.60 21.12
CA LEU A 582 -22.74 5.38 21.30
C LEU A 582 -22.14 5.28 22.70
N ALA A 583 -22.53 4.24 23.45
CA ALA A 583 -21.87 3.86 24.69
C ALA A 583 -20.39 3.53 24.45
N SER A 584 -19.55 3.78 25.46
CA SER A 584 -18.09 3.57 25.35
C SER A 584 -17.73 2.13 24.96
N ASP A 585 -18.43 1.15 25.53
CA ASP A 585 -18.19 -0.27 25.24
C ASP A 585 -18.60 -0.65 23.82
N THR A 586 -19.74 -0.14 23.35
CA THR A 586 -20.16 -0.35 21.95
C THR A 586 -19.17 0.28 20.97
N ARG A 587 -18.68 1.48 21.28
CA ARG A 587 -17.62 2.13 20.51
C ARG A 587 -16.33 1.29 20.50
N ASN A 588 -15.93 0.75 21.64
CA ASN A 588 -14.77 -0.15 21.76
C ASN A 588 -14.94 -1.40 20.90
N ALA A 589 -16.12 -2.03 20.95
CA ALA A 589 -16.40 -3.23 20.18
C ALA A 589 -16.31 -2.98 18.67
N ILE A 590 -16.86 -1.86 18.18
CA ILE A 590 -16.78 -1.46 16.77
C ILE A 590 -15.33 -1.17 16.36
N GLU A 591 -14.56 -0.41 17.15
CA GLU A 591 -13.16 -0.11 16.83
C GLU A 591 -12.30 -1.38 16.76
N LEU A 592 -12.43 -2.28 17.74
CA LEU A 592 -11.70 -3.54 17.74
C LEU A 592 -12.06 -4.43 16.55
N HIS A 593 -13.35 -4.51 16.22
CA HIS A 593 -13.80 -5.24 15.04
C HIS A 593 -13.20 -4.66 13.75
N CYS A 594 -13.24 -3.34 13.58
CA CYS A 594 -12.63 -2.68 12.43
C CYS A 594 -11.12 -2.95 12.33
N ALA A 595 -10.40 -2.85 13.45
CA ALA A 595 -8.95 -3.00 13.51
C ALA A 595 -8.49 -4.46 13.31
N GLN A 596 -9.14 -5.42 13.97
CA GLN A 596 -8.64 -6.80 14.11
C GLN A 596 -9.42 -7.82 13.28
N HIS A 597 -10.59 -7.46 12.73
CA HIS A 597 -11.40 -8.33 11.87
C HIS A 597 -11.53 -7.77 10.45
N ALA A 598 -12.16 -6.60 10.29
CA ALA A 598 -12.48 -6.04 8.97
C ALA A 598 -11.20 -5.77 8.15
N THR A 599 -10.20 -5.15 8.78
CA THR A 599 -8.93 -4.80 8.10
C THR A 599 -8.21 -6.03 7.55
N PRO A 600 -7.90 -7.09 8.34
CA PRO A 600 -7.29 -8.31 7.80
C PRO A 600 -8.10 -8.95 6.67
N LEU A 601 -9.43 -9.02 6.80
CA LEU A 601 -10.30 -9.63 5.79
C LEU A 601 -10.29 -8.82 4.49
N GLU A 602 -10.36 -7.49 4.57
CA GLU A 602 -10.25 -6.62 3.40
C GLU A 602 -8.91 -6.84 2.69
N ARG A 603 -7.81 -6.94 3.44
CA ARG A 603 -6.48 -7.18 2.89
C ARG A 603 -6.38 -8.52 2.15
N GLN A 604 -7.03 -9.57 2.67
CA GLN A 604 -7.07 -10.89 2.02
C GLN A 604 -7.88 -10.91 0.72
N ARG A 605 -8.78 -9.94 0.48
CA ARG A 605 -9.52 -9.85 -0.80
C ARG A 605 -8.61 -9.53 -1.97
N TYR A 606 -7.45 -8.91 -1.72
CA TYR A 606 -6.51 -8.49 -2.75
C TYR A 606 -5.31 -9.43 -2.84
N GLN A 607 -4.91 -9.73 -4.07
CA GLN A 607 -3.57 -10.23 -4.36
C GLN A 607 -2.58 -9.10 -4.08
N ILE A 608 -1.73 -9.30 -3.09
CA ILE A 608 -0.70 -8.35 -2.70
C ILE A 608 0.46 -8.50 -3.69
N GLY A 609 0.57 -7.54 -4.60
CA GLY A 609 1.62 -7.52 -5.63
C GLY A 609 1.07 -7.36 -7.05
N ASP A 610 2.00 -7.25 -7.98
CA ASP A 610 1.75 -7.23 -9.41
C ASP A 610 2.02 -8.65 -9.97
N PRO A 611 0.97 -9.47 -10.21
CA PRO A 611 1.12 -10.80 -10.78
C PRO A 611 1.41 -10.69 -12.27
N GLU A 612 2.58 -10.19 -12.65
CA GLU A 612 3.06 -10.25 -14.02
C GLU A 612 3.81 -11.55 -14.27
N VAL A 613 3.03 -12.64 -14.34
CA VAL A 613 3.23 -13.59 -15.43
C VAL A 613 2.50 -12.98 -16.63
N PRO A 614 3.13 -12.81 -17.80
CA PRO A 614 2.46 -12.21 -18.96
C PRO A 614 1.11 -12.86 -19.21
N ALA A 615 0.08 -12.04 -19.43
CA ALA A 615 -1.22 -12.50 -19.92
C ALA A 615 -1.10 -13.39 -21.17
N ALA A 616 0.04 -13.36 -21.87
CA ALA A 616 0.41 -14.25 -22.98
C ALA A 616 0.38 -15.76 -22.62
N PHE A 617 0.43 -16.14 -21.34
CA PHE A 617 0.30 -17.54 -20.90
C PHE A 617 -1.08 -17.89 -20.30
N ARG A 618 -2.01 -16.95 -20.16
CA ARG A 618 -3.41 -17.25 -19.82
C ARG A 618 -4.19 -17.57 -21.10
N TRP A 619 -3.76 -18.60 -21.82
CA TRP A 619 -4.63 -19.22 -22.80
C TRP A 619 -5.81 -19.80 -22.05
N ARG A 620 -7.01 -19.34 -22.42
CA ARG A 620 -8.31 -19.91 -22.01
C ARG A 620 -8.66 -19.80 -20.52
N ASN A 621 -9.27 -18.69 -20.15
CA ASN A 621 -10.30 -18.74 -19.10
C ASN A 621 -11.56 -19.37 -19.72
N LEU A 622 -11.61 -20.70 -19.79
CA LEU A 622 -12.71 -21.52 -20.35
C LEU A 622 -14.01 -21.47 -19.52
N ARG A 623 -14.28 -20.38 -18.81
CA ARG A 623 -15.54 -20.22 -18.09
C ARG A 623 -16.58 -19.62 -19.04
N ARG A 624 -17.49 -20.47 -19.53
CA ARG A 624 -18.53 -20.16 -20.54
C ARG A 624 -19.57 -19.09 -20.13
N VAL A 625 -19.58 -18.61 -18.86
CA VAL A 625 -20.65 -17.71 -18.37
C VAL A 625 -20.06 -16.56 -17.54
N THR A 626 -20.38 -15.32 -17.93
CA THR A 626 -20.02 -14.08 -17.22
C THR A 626 -20.79 -13.98 -15.90
N ARG A 627 -20.10 -13.72 -14.78
CA ARG A 627 -20.74 -13.45 -13.48
C ARG A 627 -20.96 -11.95 -13.30
N VAL A 628 -22.14 -11.57 -12.81
CA VAL A 628 -22.50 -10.19 -12.48
C VAL A 628 -22.28 -9.99 -10.98
N ALA A 629 -21.54 -8.94 -10.60
CA ALA A 629 -21.42 -8.55 -9.20
C ALA A 629 -22.71 -7.85 -8.75
N VAL A 630 -23.30 -8.30 -7.64
CA VAL A 630 -24.61 -7.82 -7.18
C VAL A 630 -24.53 -7.20 -5.79
N GLY A 631 -23.77 -7.82 -4.88
CA GLY A 631 -23.57 -7.30 -3.53
C GLY A 631 -24.89 -7.13 -2.76
N LEU A 632 -25.68 -8.19 -2.68
CA LEU A 632 -27.03 -8.19 -2.10
C LEU A 632 -27.12 -9.02 -0.82
N PRO A 633 -28.00 -8.67 0.14
CA PRO A 633 -28.35 -9.56 1.23
C PRO A 633 -29.04 -10.81 0.70
N VAL A 634 -28.68 -11.97 1.25
CA VAL A 634 -29.32 -13.24 0.92
C VAL A 634 -29.57 -14.05 2.18
N HIS A 635 -30.79 -14.53 2.36
CA HIS A 635 -31.09 -15.59 3.31
C HIS A 635 -30.70 -16.92 2.71
N VAL A 636 -29.95 -17.70 3.48
CA VAL A 636 -29.46 -19.01 3.10
C VAL A 636 -30.04 -20.03 4.06
N SER A 637 -30.65 -21.06 3.49
CA SER A 637 -31.06 -22.26 4.21
C SER A 637 -30.47 -23.51 3.55
N ALA A 638 -30.07 -24.47 4.37
CA ALA A 638 -29.61 -25.78 3.92
C ALA A 638 -30.78 -26.76 3.93
N GLU A 639 -30.85 -27.62 2.93
CA GLU A 639 -31.81 -28.69 2.89
C GLU A 639 -31.38 -29.84 3.81
N SER A 640 -32.25 -30.24 4.74
CA SER A 640 -32.11 -31.45 5.55
C SER A 640 -33.22 -32.44 5.18
N ALA A 641 -33.03 -33.73 5.48
CA ALA A 641 -33.93 -34.83 5.13
C ALA A 641 -35.39 -34.65 5.59
N THR A 642 -35.68 -33.71 6.49
CA THR A 642 -37.02 -33.45 7.04
C THR A 642 -37.46 -31.98 7.03
N SER A 643 -36.60 -30.99 6.75
CA SER A 643 -36.95 -29.56 6.63
C SER A 643 -35.77 -28.70 6.14
N ALA A 644 -36.03 -27.46 5.70
CA ALA A 644 -34.98 -26.47 5.43
C ALA A 644 -34.45 -25.89 6.74
N LYS A 645 -33.16 -26.12 7.05
CA LYS A 645 -32.48 -25.57 8.21
C LYS A 645 -31.93 -24.19 7.87
N PRO A 646 -32.34 -23.10 8.55
CA PRO A 646 -31.76 -21.78 8.30
C PRO A 646 -30.27 -21.80 8.65
N ILE A 647 -29.44 -21.35 7.70
CA ILE A 647 -28.01 -21.11 7.93
C ILE A 647 -27.84 -19.68 8.45
N GLY A 648 -28.52 -18.72 7.85
CA GLY A 648 -28.47 -17.32 8.26
C GLY A 648 -28.53 -16.36 7.08
N MET A 649 -28.15 -15.12 7.33
CA MET A 649 -28.02 -14.09 6.29
C MET A 649 -26.56 -14.01 5.84
N GLY A 650 -26.34 -13.71 4.56
CA GLY A 650 -25.00 -13.51 4.00
C GLY A 650 -24.98 -12.48 2.89
N LEU A 651 -23.78 -12.22 2.36
CA LEU A 651 -23.57 -11.34 1.20
C LEU A 651 -23.48 -12.17 -0.07
N LEU A 652 -24.43 -11.99 -0.98
CA LEU A 652 -24.35 -12.47 -2.35
C LEU A 652 -23.41 -11.55 -3.15
N GLU A 653 -22.15 -11.98 -3.35
CA GLU A 653 -21.16 -11.18 -4.06
C GLU A 653 -21.48 -11.12 -5.55
N ASN A 654 -21.68 -12.29 -6.18
CA ASN A 654 -21.86 -12.40 -7.63
C ASN A 654 -22.80 -13.55 -8.01
N ILE A 655 -23.52 -13.39 -9.12
CA ILE A 655 -24.39 -14.43 -9.69
C ILE A 655 -24.25 -14.57 -11.21
N SER A 656 -24.60 -15.75 -11.71
CA SER A 656 -24.80 -16.07 -13.11
C SER A 656 -25.90 -17.14 -13.25
N PRO A 657 -26.41 -17.40 -14.45
CA PRO A 657 -27.36 -18.50 -14.70
C PRO A 657 -26.86 -19.88 -14.20
N ALA A 658 -25.54 -20.07 -14.16
CA ALA A 658 -24.93 -21.34 -13.77
C ALA A 658 -24.50 -21.41 -12.29
N GLY A 659 -24.52 -20.31 -11.54
CA GLY A 659 -24.00 -20.33 -10.17
C GLY A 659 -23.97 -19.00 -9.43
N ALA A 660 -23.80 -19.08 -8.11
CA ALA A 660 -23.62 -17.95 -7.21
C ALA A 660 -22.29 -18.04 -6.45
N ARG A 661 -21.83 -16.89 -5.97
CA ARG A 661 -20.78 -16.78 -4.94
C ARG A 661 -21.29 -15.87 -3.84
N MET A 662 -21.17 -16.34 -2.61
CA MET A 662 -21.62 -15.62 -1.42
C MET A 662 -20.59 -15.70 -0.30
N LEU A 663 -20.69 -14.79 0.65
CA LEU A 663 -19.92 -14.75 1.89
C LEU A 663 -20.88 -14.96 3.06
N LEU A 664 -20.61 -15.98 3.88
CA LEU A 664 -21.41 -16.38 5.04
C LEU A 664 -20.56 -16.34 6.31
N ASP A 665 -21.21 -16.11 7.45
CA ASP A 665 -20.57 -16.18 8.78
C ASP A 665 -20.64 -17.58 9.41
N HIS A 666 -21.41 -18.49 8.81
CA HIS A 666 -21.58 -19.87 9.26
C HIS A 666 -20.99 -20.88 8.25
N PRO A 667 -20.38 -21.97 8.73
CA PRO A 667 -19.80 -22.99 7.86
C PRO A 667 -20.89 -23.73 7.10
N VAL A 668 -20.59 -24.08 5.85
CA VAL A 668 -21.43 -24.93 5.01
C VAL A 668 -20.57 -26.04 4.43
N ALA A 669 -21.09 -27.26 4.36
CA ALA A 669 -20.34 -28.39 3.80
C ALA A 669 -20.39 -28.36 2.26
N PRO A 670 -19.26 -28.64 1.56
CA PRO A 670 -19.29 -28.92 0.13
C PRO A 670 -20.28 -30.05 -0.19
N GLY A 671 -21.04 -29.90 -1.27
CA GLY A 671 -22.08 -30.87 -1.67
C GLY A 671 -23.45 -30.64 -1.04
N SER A 672 -23.59 -29.79 -0.01
CA SER A 672 -24.90 -29.42 0.53
C SER A 672 -25.77 -28.69 -0.51
N THR A 673 -27.07 -28.92 -0.49
CA THR A 673 -28.04 -28.14 -1.27
C THR A 673 -28.50 -26.94 -0.45
N LEU A 674 -28.39 -25.76 -1.06
CA LEU A 674 -28.80 -24.49 -0.48
C LEU A 674 -29.99 -23.90 -1.23
N HIS A 675 -30.85 -23.25 -0.47
CA HIS A 675 -31.89 -22.37 -0.98
C HIS A 675 -31.51 -20.93 -0.63
N LEU A 676 -31.56 -20.05 -1.64
CA LEU A 676 -31.22 -18.64 -1.54
C LEU A 676 -32.46 -17.80 -1.78
N GLU A 677 -32.71 -16.86 -0.88
CA GLU A 677 -33.78 -15.88 -1.02
C GLU A 677 -33.21 -14.48 -0.78
N VAL A 678 -33.43 -13.54 -1.71
CA VAL A 678 -32.98 -12.15 -1.55
C VAL A 678 -34.15 -11.31 -1.01
N PRO A 679 -34.06 -10.82 0.25
CA PRO A 679 -35.14 -10.07 0.88
C PRO A 679 -35.57 -8.84 0.07
N GLY A 680 -36.89 -8.62 -0.02
CA GLY A 680 -37.45 -7.48 -0.76
C GLY A 680 -37.44 -7.65 -2.29
N THR A 681 -37.16 -8.85 -2.79
CA THR A 681 -37.22 -9.19 -4.21
C THR A 681 -37.96 -10.50 -4.43
N ALA A 682 -38.35 -10.78 -5.66
CA ALA A 682 -38.87 -12.10 -6.05
C ALA A 682 -37.75 -13.13 -6.29
N TYR A 683 -36.49 -12.77 -6.08
CA TYR A 683 -35.36 -13.64 -6.38
C TYR A 683 -35.26 -14.77 -5.36
N SER A 684 -35.50 -15.98 -5.86
CA SER A 684 -35.23 -17.24 -5.17
C SER A 684 -34.47 -18.18 -6.10
N SER A 685 -33.54 -18.96 -5.54
CA SER A 685 -32.80 -19.98 -6.30
C SER A 685 -32.37 -21.15 -5.43
N ARG A 686 -32.16 -22.30 -6.07
CA ARG A 686 -31.66 -23.52 -5.44
C ARG A 686 -30.38 -23.97 -6.12
N GLY A 687 -29.44 -24.50 -5.33
CA GLY A 687 -28.21 -25.00 -5.91
C GLY A 687 -27.35 -25.81 -4.95
N ARG A 688 -26.37 -26.52 -5.52
CA ARG A 688 -25.42 -27.35 -4.77
C ARG A 688 -24.13 -26.59 -4.52
N VAL A 689 -23.61 -26.67 -3.30
CA VAL A 689 -22.32 -26.09 -2.94
C VAL A 689 -21.21 -26.84 -3.66
N VAL A 690 -20.45 -26.12 -4.50
CA VAL A 690 -19.34 -26.67 -5.30
C VAL A 690 -17.98 -26.39 -4.69
N PHE A 691 -17.83 -25.32 -3.92
CA PHE A 691 -16.63 -25.06 -3.15
C PHE A 691 -16.94 -24.21 -1.93
N VAL A 692 -16.14 -24.38 -0.89
CA VAL A 692 -16.10 -23.50 0.27
C VAL A 692 -14.65 -23.16 0.54
N ASP A 693 -14.39 -21.87 0.72
CA ASP A 693 -13.08 -21.32 1.04
C ASP A 693 -13.22 -20.45 2.29
N THR A 694 -12.17 -20.34 3.10
CA THR A 694 -12.21 -19.67 4.39
C THR A 694 -11.42 -18.38 4.36
N LEU A 695 -12.03 -17.28 4.80
CA LEU A 695 -11.34 -16.05 5.13
C LEU A 695 -11.16 -16.00 6.64
N GLU A 696 -9.92 -15.86 7.09
CA GLU A 696 -9.58 -15.91 8.50
C GLU A 696 -9.03 -14.56 8.96
N SER A 697 -9.60 -14.04 10.05
CA SER A 697 -9.00 -12.96 10.81
C SER A 697 -8.50 -13.50 12.15
N SER A 698 -7.72 -12.70 12.87
CA SER A 698 -7.27 -13.03 14.22
C SER A 698 -8.37 -13.33 15.25
N VAL A 699 -9.60 -12.90 14.95
CA VAL A 699 -10.73 -12.89 15.90
C VAL A 699 -12.00 -13.53 15.33
N GLY A 700 -11.95 -14.17 14.17
CA GLY A 700 -13.13 -14.78 13.55
C GLY A 700 -12.92 -15.25 12.12
N LEU A 701 -13.84 -16.09 11.66
CA LEU A 701 -13.85 -16.73 10.34
C LEU A 701 -15.04 -16.27 9.52
N ARG A 702 -14.86 -16.22 8.20
CA ARG A 702 -15.96 -16.16 7.22
C ARG A 702 -15.76 -17.19 6.13
N PHE A 703 -16.84 -17.57 5.49
CA PHE A 703 -16.88 -18.63 4.50
C PHE A 703 -17.30 -18.06 3.15
N ILE A 704 -16.41 -18.15 2.18
CA ILE A 704 -16.74 -17.92 0.78
C ILE A 704 -17.36 -19.22 0.27
N VAL A 705 -18.63 -19.17 -0.09
CA VAL A 705 -19.37 -20.31 -0.61
C VAL A 705 -19.65 -20.10 -2.10
N GLY A 706 -19.20 -21.06 -2.90
CA GLY A 706 -19.57 -21.18 -4.31
C GLY A 706 -20.68 -22.20 -4.49
N MET A 707 -21.74 -21.79 -5.18
CA MET A 707 -22.90 -22.64 -5.45
C MET A 707 -23.10 -22.78 -6.96
N ALA A 708 -23.36 -23.99 -7.44
CA ALA A 708 -23.86 -24.24 -8.79
C ALA A 708 -25.39 -24.30 -8.74
N MET A 709 -26.05 -23.54 -9.61
CA MET A 709 -27.52 -23.50 -9.66
C MET A 709 -28.08 -24.80 -10.24
N GLU A 710 -29.21 -25.29 -9.72
CA GLU A 710 -29.99 -26.34 -10.37
C GLU A 710 -30.80 -25.75 -11.53
N GLU A 711 -30.88 -26.47 -12.66
CA GLU A 711 -31.61 -26.00 -13.84
C GLU A 711 -33.08 -25.70 -13.52
N GLY A 712 -33.60 -24.56 -14.01
CA GLY A 712 -35.01 -24.18 -13.84
C GLY A 712 -35.41 -23.63 -12.47
N THR A 713 -34.49 -23.52 -11.50
CA THR A 713 -34.81 -23.12 -10.11
C THR A 713 -34.76 -21.62 -9.84
N MET A 714 -34.42 -20.80 -10.83
CA MET A 714 -34.33 -19.35 -10.66
C MET A 714 -35.69 -18.70 -10.90
N VAL A 715 -36.32 -18.20 -9.83
CA VAL A 715 -37.50 -17.33 -9.95
C VAL A 715 -36.97 -15.90 -10.14
N ALA A 716 -37.00 -15.40 -11.37
CA ALA A 716 -36.65 -14.01 -11.67
C ALA A 716 -37.90 -13.11 -11.56
N PRO A 717 -37.76 -11.82 -11.16
CA PRO A 717 -38.87 -10.88 -11.29
C PRO A 717 -39.29 -10.75 -12.76
N ALA A 718 -40.60 -10.61 -13.00
CA ALA A 718 -41.19 -10.55 -14.33
C ALA A 718 -40.78 -9.27 -15.09
N SER A 719 -39.61 -9.28 -15.75
CA SER A 719 -39.31 -8.48 -16.94
C SER A 719 -37.99 -8.94 -17.61
N ASN A 720 -38.09 -9.26 -18.91
CA ASN A 720 -37.06 -9.53 -19.95
C ASN A 720 -35.57 -9.51 -19.54
N TRP A 721 -35.15 -10.46 -18.72
CA TRP A 721 -33.80 -10.52 -18.13
C TRP A 721 -32.73 -11.15 -19.03
N ILE A 722 -33.08 -12.13 -19.88
CA ILE A 722 -32.10 -12.78 -20.80
C ILE A 722 -31.62 -11.77 -21.85
N ASP A 723 -32.53 -10.98 -22.41
CA ASP A 723 -32.19 -9.99 -23.44
C ASP A 723 -31.41 -8.80 -22.88
N ALA A 724 -31.69 -8.35 -21.66
CA ALA A 724 -30.95 -7.27 -21.01
C ALA A 724 -29.53 -7.69 -20.60
N VAL A 725 -29.35 -8.93 -20.14
CA VAL A 725 -28.02 -9.48 -19.77
C VAL A 725 -27.18 -9.77 -21.01
N LEU A 726 -27.78 -10.33 -22.08
CA LEU A 726 -27.10 -10.51 -23.36
C LEU A 726 -26.75 -9.16 -24.01
N ALA A 727 -27.64 -8.16 -23.93
CA ALA A 727 -27.37 -6.81 -24.42
C ALA A 727 -26.30 -6.07 -23.58
N ALA A 728 -26.26 -6.25 -22.26
CA ALA A 728 -25.23 -5.67 -21.39
C ALA A 728 -23.87 -6.35 -21.56
N ALA A 729 -23.85 -7.67 -21.80
CA ALA A 729 -22.66 -8.44 -22.13
C ALA A 729 -22.10 -8.11 -23.54
N ALA A 730 -22.96 -7.69 -24.47
CA ALA A 730 -22.60 -7.24 -25.81
C ALA A 730 -22.12 -5.78 -25.90
N ARG A 731 -22.27 -4.98 -24.82
CA ARG A 731 -21.79 -3.58 -24.82
C ARG A 731 -20.26 -3.54 -24.68
N PRO A 732 -19.54 -2.80 -25.55
CA PRO A 732 -18.10 -2.59 -25.37
C PRO A 732 -17.86 -1.89 -24.03
N ARG A 733 -16.78 -2.30 -23.33
CA ARG A 733 -16.31 -1.92 -21.98
C ARG A 733 -16.24 -0.42 -21.62
N ALA A 734 -16.74 0.48 -22.46
CA ALA A 734 -16.71 1.93 -22.27
C ALA A 734 -17.81 2.49 -21.34
N ALA A 735 -18.96 1.80 -21.18
CA ALA A 735 -20.13 2.38 -20.51
C ALA A 735 -20.13 2.28 -18.95
N MET A 736 -19.32 1.40 -18.36
CA MET A 736 -19.20 1.26 -16.89
C MET A 736 -18.24 2.29 -16.26
N ARG A 737 -17.85 3.33 -17.02
CA ARG A 737 -16.95 4.41 -16.60
C ARG A 737 -17.64 5.65 -16.02
N ARG A 738 -18.98 5.75 -16.05
CA ARG A 738 -19.70 6.99 -15.67
C ARG A 738 -20.08 7.13 -14.19
N ALA A 739 -19.87 6.13 -13.34
CA ALA A 739 -20.08 6.24 -11.89
C ALA A 739 -18.79 6.37 -11.06
N GLN A 740 -17.64 6.50 -11.72
CA GLN A 740 -16.35 6.78 -11.08
C GLN A 740 -15.70 8.00 -11.75
N VAL A 741 -15.24 8.94 -10.92
CA VAL A 741 -14.47 10.13 -11.30
C VAL A 741 -13.38 9.77 -12.32
N PRO A 742 -13.14 10.56 -13.39
CA PRO A 742 -12.47 10.08 -14.58
C PRO A 742 -10.96 9.90 -14.37
N ILE A 743 -10.50 8.67 -14.54
CA ILE A 743 -9.09 8.35 -14.82
C ILE A 743 -9.06 7.50 -16.09
N ALA A 744 -8.16 7.88 -17.00
CA ALA A 744 -7.71 7.18 -18.21
C ALA A 744 -8.45 7.49 -19.54
N SER A 745 -7.97 8.52 -20.23
CA SER A 745 -7.83 8.50 -21.69
C SER A 745 -6.50 9.15 -22.11
N ALA A 746 -5.41 8.42 -21.95
CA ALA A 746 -4.14 8.64 -22.64
C ALA A 746 -3.42 7.29 -22.70
N GLY A 747 -3.66 6.55 -23.78
CA GLY A 747 -3.12 5.19 -23.93
C GLY A 747 -3.71 4.40 -25.11
N ARG A 748 -4.14 5.09 -26.16
CA ARG A 748 -4.61 4.49 -27.43
C ARG A 748 -4.23 5.28 -28.67
N TYR A 749 -3.17 6.08 -28.58
CA TYR A 749 -2.48 6.66 -29.73
C TYR A 749 -1.00 6.31 -29.58
N ILE A 750 -0.55 5.38 -30.40
CA ILE A 750 0.82 4.87 -30.70
C ILE A 750 0.63 3.37 -30.96
N LEU A 751 0.01 3.04 -32.10
CA LEU A 751 0.12 1.75 -32.82
C LEU A 751 -0.73 1.76 -34.12
N THR A 752 -0.89 2.93 -34.74
CA THR A 752 -1.59 3.06 -36.04
C THR A 752 -0.85 4.02 -36.98
N VAL A 753 0.46 3.83 -37.13
CA VAL A 753 1.27 4.56 -38.14
C VAL A 753 2.12 3.59 -38.99
N LEU A 754 1.93 2.26 -38.87
CA LEU A 754 2.69 1.26 -39.65
C LEU A 754 1.86 0.43 -40.64
N ALA A 755 0.64 0.84 -40.97
CA ALA A 755 -0.13 0.20 -42.04
C ALA A 755 -0.58 1.26 -43.05
N GLY A 756 0.36 1.65 -43.92
CA GLY A 756 0.04 2.46 -45.09
C GLY A 756 -0.86 1.70 -46.05
N ARG A 757 -2.01 2.28 -46.40
CA ARG A 757 -2.60 2.27 -47.75
C ARG A 757 -3.76 3.28 -47.83
N PRO A 758 -3.95 3.98 -48.96
CA PRO A 758 -4.88 5.09 -49.07
C PRO A 758 -6.25 4.66 -49.57
N LEU A 759 -7.30 5.15 -48.89
CA LEU A 759 -8.52 5.82 -49.37
C LEU A 759 -9.61 5.68 -48.32
#